data_AF-A0AA91DQQ7-F1
#
_entry.id   AF-A0AA91DQQ7-F1
#
_cell.length_a   1.000
_cell.length_b   1.000
_cell.length_c   1.000
_cell.angle_alpha   90.00
_cell.angle_beta   90.00
_cell.angle_gamma   90.00
#
_symmetry.space_group_name_H-M   'P 1'
#
loop_
_entity.id
_entity.type
_entity.pdbx_description
1 polymer ?
#
loop_
_entity_poly.entity_id
_entity_poly.type
_entity_poly.pdbx_seq_one_letter_code
_entity_poly.pdbx_strand_id
1 'polypeptide(L)'
;MNKLMTRLATLPRDARDTLFLLAVIALIVLPQVENIPWWCTAITAMVLLWRGMLAVQARPLPGKWWRAALLALTLAATFATHRTLLGRDAGVTLIVILLALKTLELRARRDAFVIFFLGFFAMLTNFFYSQSLLTAFTMLLALLGLLTALVNAHMPVGRPPLWQAARTAGWMALAGAPIMLALFLLFPRFAPLWGTPSDAMVGRSGLSNVMRVGTIAELALDDSIAARVRFETGKVPPQSQLYFRGPVLAQFDGREWTALPSWARGTQWTPNLRVSGEPVRYEVTLEPSNRPLLLTLDAAPRAPEAPGFEVTGTPDLQWLANRPLNDLVRYRAESYTQFHSGPLKRAGGQLQAYLALPPGTNPRTAALAAEMRADPALAGADTPAFVQAALARLRTGGYSYTLEPGVYGDNTADEFWFDRKEGFCEHIASAFVVLMRNLGVPSRIVTGYQGGDLNTVDNYWIIRQSDAHAWAEVWQEGTGWVRVDPTASVAPGRVGQFQRLVPQPGLFAGAIGAMSPTLAQNIRAAWEAVNNGWNQWVLNYTQSRQLNLLKNIGFEAPSLEDLAYVLLYLLVGASLAGAAWTLWERSRHDPWLRLLGQARARLAKAGLQLPDTAPPRQMAQAADARFGPAAQSVRDWLLKLEAQRYAPATPDSLSTLRAEFRRLAWPAANPRG
;
A
#
# COMPACT_ATOMS: atom_id res chain seq x y z
N MET A 1 -10.82 -36.57 15.13
CA MET A 1 -9.57 -35.83 14.82
C MET A 1 -8.35 -36.71 14.49
N ASN A 2 -8.32 -38.02 14.77
CA ASN A 2 -7.08 -38.82 14.73
C ASN A 2 -6.72 -39.59 13.43
N LYS A 3 -7.64 -39.79 12.46
CA LYS A 3 -7.34 -40.50 11.18
C LYS A 3 -6.76 -39.58 10.09
N LEU A 4 -7.11 -38.30 10.10
CA LEU A 4 -6.66 -37.34 9.10
C LEU A 4 -5.20 -36.94 9.35
N MET A 5 -4.84 -36.69 10.62
CA MET A 5 -3.46 -36.37 11.03
C MET A 5 -2.49 -37.54 10.81
N THR A 6 -2.90 -38.79 11.05
CA THR A 6 -2.07 -39.98 10.73
C THR A 6 -1.86 -40.15 9.22
N ARG A 7 -2.90 -39.91 8.40
CA ARG A 7 -2.74 -39.90 6.93
C ARG A 7 -1.85 -38.77 6.42
N LEU A 8 -1.93 -37.58 7.02
CA LEU A 8 -1.07 -36.45 6.67
C LEU A 8 0.40 -36.72 7.03
N ALA A 9 0.67 -37.41 8.14
CA ALA A 9 2.01 -37.75 8.58
C ALA A 9 2.72 -38.80 7.70
N THR A 10 1.97 -39.62 6.96
CA THR A 10 2.51 -40.68 6.07
C THR A 10 2.55 -40.28 4.60
N LEU A 11 2.21 -39.03 4.26
CA LEU A 11 2.18 -38.57 2.87
C LEU A 11 3.55 -38.65 2.18
N PRO A 12 3.58 -38.98 0.87
CA PRO A 12 4.77 -38.80 0.05
C PRO A 12 5.27 -37.35 0.08
N ARG A 13 6.60 -37.17 -0.08
CA ARG A 13 7.25 -35.85 -0.10
C ARG A 13 6.52 -34.88 -1.04
N ASP A 14 6.24 -35.32 -2.26
CA ASP A 14 5.59 -34.49 -3.29
C ASP A 14 4.19 -34.01 -2.86
N ALA A 15 3.44 -34.86 -2.16
CA ALA A 15 2.11 -34.51 -1.66
C ALA A 15 2.20 -33.49 -0.52
N ARG A 16 3.08 -33.74 0.47
CA ARG A 16 3.33 -32.80 1.58
C ARG A 16 3.79 -31.44 1.07
N ASP A 17 4.74 -31.42 0.16
CA ASP A 17 5.36 -30.20 -0.37
C ASP A 17 4.34 -29.42 -1.22
N THR A 18 3.50 -30.11 -1.99
CA THR A 18 2.37 -29.50 -2.71
C THR A 18 1.37 -28.88 -1.74
N LEU A 19 0.94 -29.59 -0.69
CA LEU A 19 -0.03 -29.06 0.27
C LEU A 19 0.49 -27.81 1.01
N PHE A 20 1.78 -27.81 1.37
CA PHE A 20 2.43 -26.64 1.94
C PHE A 20 2.37 -25.43 0.98
N LEU A 21 2.74 -25.64 -0.29
CA LEU A 21 2.68 -24.58 -1.31
C LEU A 21 1.25 -24.05 -1.52
N LEU A 22 0.25 -24.94 -1.57
CA LEU A 22 -1.16 -24.53 -1.69
C LEU A 22 -1.62 -23.70 -0.49
N ALA A 23 -1.18 -24.05 0.73
CA ALA A 23 -1.49 -23.26 1.92
C ALA A 23 -0.85 -21.87 1.86
N VAL A 24 0.39 -21.76 1.35
CA VAL A 24 1.04 -20.46 1.13
C VAL A 24 0.30 -19.63 0.08
N ILE A 25 -0.14 -20.23 -1.03
CA ILE A 25 -0.94 -19.54 -2.04
C ILE A 25 -2.28 -19.08 -1.46
N ALA A 26 -2.94 -19.92 -0.67
CA ALA A 26 -4.18 -19.54 0.02
C ALA A 26 -3.95 -18.34 0.97
N LEU A 27 -2.82 -18.32 1.70
CA LEU A 27 -2.45 -17.19 2.56
C LEU A 27 -2.24 -15.88 1.77
N ILE A 28 -1.68 -15.96 0.55
CA ILE A 28 -1.49 -14.80 -0.33
C ILE A 28 -2.82 -14.25 -0.86
N VAL A 29 -3.75 -15.15 -1.20
CA VAL A 29 -5.04 -14.80 -1.82
C VAL A 29 -6.08 -14.38 -0.78
N LEU A 30 -5.98 -14.86 0.46
CA LEU A 30 -6.98 -14.60 1.51
C LEU A 30 -7.33 -13.11 1.70
N PRO A 31 -6.37 -12.16 1.79
CA PRO A 31 -6.71 -10.74 1.95
C PRO A 31 -7.26 -10.09 0.66
N GLN A 32 -7.18 -10.78 -0.48
CA GLN A 32 -7.73 -10.29 -1.75
C GLN A 32 -9.17 -10.71 -1.99
N VAL A 33 -9.73 -11.61 -1.17
CA VAL A 33 -11.08 -12.18 -1.38
C VAL A 33 -12.16 -11.10 -1.49
N GLU A 34 -12.02 -10.01 -0.74
CA GLU A 34 -12.95 -8.87 -0.74
C GLU A 34 -12.72 -7.92 -1.93
N ASN A 35 -11.53 -7.96 -2.53
CA ASN A 35 -11.08 -7.02 -3.56
C ASN A 35 -11.19 -7.57 -4.99
N ILE A 36 -11.38 -8.89 -5.14
CA ILE A 36 -11.52 -9.56 -6.44
C ILE A 36 -12.96 -10.06 -6.65
N PRO A 37 -13.41 -10.24 -7.90
CA PRO A 37 -14.74 -10.76 -8.16
C PRO A 37 -14.98 -12.11 -7.48
N TRP A 38 -16.18 -12.31 -6.92
CA TRP A 38 -16.53 -13.53 -6.18
C TRP A 38 -16.26 -14.81 -6.97
N TRP A 39 -16.46 -14.78 -8.29
CA TRP A 39 -16.23 -15.91 -9.19
C TRP A 39 -14.73 -16.27 -9.27
N CYS A 40 -13.84 -15.29 -9.18
CA CYS A 40 -12.39 -15.50 -9.17
C CYS A 40 -11.96 -16.21 -7.88
N THR A 41 -12.49 -15.77 -6.73
CA THR A 41 -12.29 -16.44 -5.44
C THR A 41 -12.79 -17.88 -5.48
N ALA A 42 -14.01 -18.09 -5.99
CA ALA A 42 -14.62 -19.42 -6.07
C ALA A 42 -13.81 -20.38 -6.96
N ILE A 43 -13.39 -19.94 -8.14
CA ILE A 43 -12.56 -20.75 -9.06
C ILE A 43 -11.20 -21.04 -8.42
N THR A 44 -10.57 -20.05 -7.79
CA THR A 44 -9.28 -20.22 -7.13
C THR A 44 -9.37 -21.24 -6.00
N ALA A 45 -10.35 -21.12 -5.11
CA ALA A 45 -10.58 -22.07 -4.04
C ALA A 45 -10.84 -23.49 -4.58
N MET A 46 -11.67 -23.62 -5.61
CA MET A 46 -11.95 -24.89 -6.28
C MET A 46 -10.68 -25.52 -6.87
N VAL A 47 -9.85 -24.74 -7.56
CA VAL A 47 -8.59 -25.23 -8.17
C VAL A 47 -7.58 -25.66 -7.10
N LEU A 48 -7.41 -24.88 -6.03
CA LEU A 48 -6.51 -25.23 -4.93
C LEU A 48 -6.97 -26.51 -4.21
N LEU A 49 -8.27 -26.64 -3.93
CA LEU A 49 -8.86 -27.83 -3.34
C LEU A 49 -8.71 -29.05 -4.27
N TRP A 50 -8.98 -28.89 -5.56
CA TRP A 50 -8.81 -29.95 -6.55
C TRP A 50 -7.34 -30.40 -6.62
N ARG A 51 -6.40 -29.47 -6.67
CA ARG A 51 -4.96 -29.79 -6.67
C ARG A 51 -4.53 -30.52 -5.40
N GLY A 52 -5.05 -30.10 -4.24
CA GLY A 52 -4.80 -30.75 -2.95
C GLY A 52 -5.34 -32.17 -2.90
N MET A 53 -6.56 -32.39 -3.41
CA MET A 53 -7.16 -33.73 -3.52
C MET A 53 -6.33 -34.65 -4.44
N LEU A 54 -5.90 -34.16 -5.61
CA LEU A 54 -5.04 -34.91 -6.52
C LEU A 54 -3.70 -35.29 -5.87
N ALA A 55 -3.12 -34.38 -5.06
CA ALA A 55 -1.87 -34.61 -4.36
C ALA A 55 -2.00 -35.69 -3.27
N VAL A 56 -3.05 -35.63 -2.44
CA VAL A 56 -3.31 -36.62 -1.37
C VAL A 56 -3.64 -38.00 -1.95
N GLN A 57 -4.36 -38.05 -3.08
CA GLN A 57 -4.74 -39.29 -3.75
C GLN A 57 -3.70 -39.81 -4.74
N ALA A 58 -2.57 -39.11 -4.92
CA ALA A 58 -1.54 -39.42 -5.91
C ALA A 58 -2.07 -39.63 -7.35
N ARG A 59 -3.08 -38.84 -7.75
CA ARG A 59 -3.69 -38.90 -9.09
C ARG A 59 -2.95 -38.00 -10.10
N PRO A 60 -2.95 -38.35 -11.40
CA PRO A 60 -2.31 -37.53 -12.42
C PRO A 60 -2.99 -36.15 -12.57
N LEU A 61 -2.19 -35.16 -12.97
CA LEU A 61 -2.65 -33.80 -13.24
C LEU A 61 -3.57 -33.74 -14.48
N PRO A 62 -4.53 -32.80 -14.52
CA PRO A 62 -5.44 -32.66 -15.65
C PRO A 62 -4.70 -32.31 -16.97
N GLY A 63 -5.31 -32.71 -18.09
CA GLY A 63 -4.77 -32.48 -19.43
C GLY A 63 -4.62 -31.00 -19.80
N LYS A 64 -3.86 -30.71 -20.86
CA LYS A 64 -3.66 -29.34 -21.37
C LYS A 64 -4.96 -28.65 -21.82
N TRP A 65 -5.90 -29.41 -22.39
CA TRP A 65 -7.16 -28.87 -22.91
C TRP A 65 -8.11 -28.38 -21.81
N TRP A 66 -8.18 -29.10 -20.69
CA TRP A 66 -8.94 -28.66 -19.52
C TRP A 66 -8.43 -27.32 -18.96
N ARG A 67 -7.10 -27.18 -18.87
CA ARG A 67 -6.46 -25.93 -18.42
C ARG A 67 -6.67 -24.79 -19.41
N ALA A 68 -6.56 -25.06 -20.70
CA ALA A 68 -6.81 -24.07 -21.75
C ALA A 68 -8.27 -23.59 -21.76
N ALA A 69 -9.24 -24.51 -21.58
CA ALA A 69 -10.65 -24.17 -21.49
C ALA A 69 -10.95 -23.31 -20.25
N LEU A 70 -10.41 -23.67 -19.08
CA LEU A 70 -10.53 -22.87 -17.85
C LEU A 70 -9.91 -21.49 -18.04
N LEU A 71 -8.72 -21.39 -18.64
CA LEU A 71 -8.08 -20.11 -18.92
C LEU A 71 -8.93 -19.23 -19.84
N ALA A 72 -9.44 -19.78 -20.95
CA ALA A 72 -10.30 -19.06 -21.88
C ALA A 72 -11.60 -18.56 -21.20
N LEU A 73 -12.23 -19.41 -20.38
CA LEU A 73 -13.41 -19.05 -19.60
C LEU A 73 -13.10 -17.89 -18.64
N THR A 74 -11.98 -17.96 -17.92
CA THR A 74 -11.59 -16.92 -16.97
C THR A 74 -11.20 -15.61 -17.66
N LEU A 75 -10.56 -15.66 -18.84
CA LEU A 75 -10.26 -14.46 -19.63
C LEU A 75 -11.55 -13.77 -20.10
N ALA A 76 -12.52 -14.55 -20.57
CA ALA A 76 -13.83 -14.02 -20.95
C ALA A 76 -14.58 -13.42 -19.74
N ALA A 77 -14.55 -14.09 -18.59
CA ALA A 77 -15.15 -13.58 -17.35
C ALA A 77 -14.48 -12.29 -16.85
N THR A 78 -13.15 -12.20 -16.91
CA THR A 78 -12.40 -10.97 -16.59
C THR A 78 -12.80 -9.84 -17.52
N PHE A 79 -12.84 -10.07 -18.84
CA PHE A 79 -13.25 -9.06 -19.81
C PHE A 79 -14.70 -8.63 -19.62
N ALA A 80 -15.62 -9.56 -19.32
CA ALA A 80 -17.01 -9.24 -19.05
C ALA A 80 -17.18 -8.41 -17.77
N THR A 81 -16.39 -8.70 -16.73
CA THR A 81 -16.47 -8.03 -15.42
C THR A 81 -15.84 -6.65 -15.46
N HIS A 82 -14.61 -6.53 -15.97
CA HIS A 82 -13.82 -5.31 -15.90
C HIS A 82 -13.89 -4.47 -17.17
N ARG A 83 -14.46 -5.00 -18.27
CA ARG A 83 -14.48 -4.38 -19.62
C ARG A 83 -13.10 -4.10 -20.23
N THR A 84 -12.04 -4.57 -19.57
CA THR A 84 -10.64 -4.48 -20.00
C THR A 84 -9.86 -5.69 -19.47
N LEU A 85 -8.77 -6.03 -20.14
CA LEU A 85 -7.76 -6.99 -19.64
C LEU A 85 -6.52 -6.30 -19.06
N LEU A 86 -6.43 -4.99 -19.26
CA LEU A 86 -5.34 -4.13 -18.79
C LEU A 86 -5.87 -3.20 -17.70
N GLY A 87 -5.10 -3.04 -16.64
CA GLY A 87 -5.48 -2.23 -15.48
C GLY A 87 -5.26 -2.97 -14.18
N ARG A 88 -5.32 -2.25 -13.05
CA ARG A 88 -5.07 -2.80 -11.72
C ARG A 88 -5.97 -4.00 -11.42
N ASP A 89 -7.29 -3.80 -11.40
CA ASP A 89 -8.22 -4.82 -10.90
C ASP A 89 -8.34 -6.04 -11.84
N ALA A 90 -8.32 -5.80 -13.16
CA ALA A 90 -8.22 -6.88 -14.15
C ALA A 90 -6.90 -7.65 -14.06
N GLY A 91 -5.77 -6.94 -13.90
CA GLY A 91 -4.45 -7.55 -13.75
C GLY A 91 -4.31 -8.40 -12.49
N VAL A 92 -4.82 -7.93 -11.35
CA VAL A 92 -4.86 -8.69 -10.09
C VAL A 92 -5.68 -9.97 -10.26
N THR A 93 -6.89 -9.86 -10.82
CA THR A 93 -7.77 -11.01 -11.10
C THR A 93 -7.04 -12.06 -11.96
N LEU A 94 -6.36 -11.62 -13.03
CA LEU A 94 -5.61 -12.52 -13.91
C LEU A 94 -4.40 -13.16 -13.21
N ILE A 95 -3.63 -12.42 -12.41
CA ILE A 95 -2.49 -12.95 -11.67
C ILE A 95 -2.93 -14.05 -10.71
N VAL A 96 -4.02 -13.84 -9.95
CA VAL A 96 -4.56 -14.82 -9.00
C VAL A 96 -5.00 -16.10 -9.72
N ILE A 97 -5.71 -15.97 -10.85
CA ILE A 97 -6.15 -17.12 -11.65
C ILE A 97 -4.97 -17.85 -12.27
N LEU A 98 -4.01 -17.13 -12.85
CA LEU A 98 -2.80 -17.73 -13.43
C LEU A 98 -2.00 -18.47 -12.36
N LEU A 99 -1.86 -17.89 -11.15
CA LEU A 99 -1.22 -18.56 -10.01
C LEU A 99 -1.95 -19.86 -9.65
N ALA A 100 -3.28 -19.82 -9.54
CA ALA A 100 -4.11 -20.99 -9.21
C ALA A 100 -3.99 -22.07 -10.29
N LEU A 101 -4.18 -21.72 -11.57
CA LEU A 101 -4.08 -22.65 -12.69
C LEU A 101 -2.66 -23.22 -12.84
N LYS A 102 -1.61 -22.43 -12.54
CA LYS A 102 -0.23 -22.90 -12.60
C LYS A 102 0.04 -24.04 -11.61
N THR A 103 -0.69 -24.11 -10.50
CA THR A 103 -0.59 -25.24 -9.54
C THR A 103 -0.97 -26.59 -10.16
N LEU A 104 -1.83 -26.60 -11.20
CA LEU A 104 -2.23 -27.79 -11.95
C LEU A 104 -1.20 -28.19 -13.03
N GLU A 105 -0.12 -27.42 -13.19
CA GLU A 105 0.95 -27.71 -14.15
C GLU A 105 2.26 -28.17 -13.50
N LEU A 106 2.36 -28.16 -12.17
CA LEU A 106 3.62 -28.32 -11.47
C LEU A 106 4.16 -29.75 -11.64
N ARG A 107 5.10 -29.93 -12.58
CA ARG A 107 5.73 -31.21 -12.91
C ARG A 107 7.25 -31.18 -12.74
N ALA A 108 7.87 -30.02 -12.93
CA ALA A 108 9.32 -29.88 -12.91
C ALA A 108 9.79 -28.77 -11.94
N ARG A 109 11.09 -28.79 -11.59
CA ARG A 109 11.73 -27.73 -10.78
C ARG A 109 11.55 -26.33 -11.40
N ARG A 110 11.51 -26.25 -12.74
CA ARG A 110 11.24 -25.00 -13.47
C ARG A 110 9.87 -24.41 -13.11
N ASP A 111 8.86 -25.24 -12.87
CA ASP A 111 7.52 -24.76 -12.51
C ASP A 111 7.50 -24.14 -11.11
N ALA A 112 8.38 -24.58 -10.20
CA ALA A 112 8.50 -23.97 -8.87
C ALA A 112 8.97 -22.51 -8.95
N PHE A 113 9.86 -22.16 -9.87
CA PHE A 113 10.25 -20.76 -10.13
C PHE A 113 9.07 -19.92 -10.64
N VAL A 114 8.27 -20.46 -11.56
CA VAL A 114 7.12 -19.74 -12.11
C VAL A 114 6.08 -19.47 -11.02
N ILE A 115 5.78 -20.45 -10.17
CA ILE A 115 4.87 -20.24 -9.03
C ILE A 115 5.48 -19.29 -8.00
N PHE A 116 6.79 -19.34 -7.76
CA PHE A 116 7.47 -18.37 -6.89
C PHE A 116 7.28 -16.94 -7.40
N PHE A 117 7.56 -16.67 -8.68
CA PHE A 117 7.39 -15.33 -9.25
C PHE A 117 5.93 -14.90 -9.31
N LEU A 118 5.01 -15.77 -9.75
CA LEU A 118 3.58 -15.45 -9.76
C LEU A 118 3.04 -15.21 -8.34
N GLY A 119 3.47 -16.02 -7.37
CA GLY A 119 3.12 -15.86 -5.97
C GLY A 119 3.69 -14.57 -5.38
N PHE A 120 4.92 -14.21 -5.74
CA PHE A 120 5.54 -12.94 -5.34
C PHE A 120 4.80 -11.73 -5.95
N PHE A 121 4.44 -11.78 -7.23
CA PHE A 121 3.61 -10.74 -7.85
C PHE A 121 2.22 -10.65 -7.21
N ALA A 122 1.55 -11.77 -6.96
CA ALA A 122 0.27 -11.80 -6.24
C ALA A 122 0.39 -11.27 -4.80
N MET A 123 1.52 -11.52 -4.14
CA MET A 123 1.80 -10.95 -2.82
C MET A 123 1.91 -9.42 -2.90
N LEU A 124 2.61 -8.87 -3.90
CA LEU A 124 2.73 -7.43 -4.10
C LEU A 124 1.38 -6.75 -4.36
N THR A 125 0.46 -7.40 -5.05
CA THR A 125 -0.84 -6.80 -5.39
C THR A 125 -1.72 -6.55 -4.17
N ASN A 126 -1.49 -7.24 -3.04
CA ASN A 126 -2.18 -6.94 -1.78
C ASN A 126 -1.95 -5.48 -1.32
N PHE A 127 -0.75 -4.93 -1.58
CA PHE A 127 -0.38 -3.56 -1.19
C PHE A 127 -1.03 -2.47 -2.05
N PHE A 128 -1.75 -2.83 -3.11
CA PHE A 128 -2.60 -1.90 -3.84
C PHE A 128 -3.90 -1.58 -3.08
N TYR A 129 -4.35 -2.48 -2.20
CA TYR A 129 -5.61 -2.34 -1.48
C TYR A 129 -5.38 -2.00 0.00
N SER A 130 -4.38 -2.60 0.65
CA SER A 130 -4.08 -2.34 2.07
C SER A 130 -2.59 -2.26 2.35
N GLN A 131 -2.18 -1.22 3.08
CA GLN A 131 -0.80 -1.03 3.57
C GLN A 131 -0.69 -1.21 5.09
N SER A 132 -1.69 -1.85 5.69
CA SER A 132 -1.76 -2.07 7.13
C SER A 132 -0.61 -2.95 7.64
N LEU A 133 -0.28 -2.82 8.93
CA LEU A 133 0.72 -3.66 9.57
C LEU A 133 0.34 -5.16 9.50
N LEU A 134 -0.95 -5.48 9.56
CA LEU A 134 -1.45 -6.85 9.44
C LEU A 134 -1.21 -7.42 8.04
N THR A 135 -1.48 -6.63 6.99
CA THR A 135 -1.17 -7.01 5.61
C THR A 135 0.34 -7.20 5.44
N ALA A 136 1.16 -6.28 5.94
CA ALA A 136 2.61 -6.42 5.89
C ALA A 136 3.12 -7.70 6.58
N PHE A 137 2.58 -8.01 7.77
CA PHE A 137 2.93 -9.22 8.52
C PHE A 137 2.49 -10.50 7.79
N THR A 138 1.27 -10.56 7.29
CA THR A 138 0.77 -11.72 6.52
C THR A 138 1.58 -11.94 5.24
N MET A 139 1.95 -10.86 4.52
CA MET A 139 2.79 -10.95 3.34
C MET A 139 4.24 -11.37 3.68
N LEU A 140 4.78 -10.96 4.84
CA LEU A 140 6.07 -11.46 5.31
C LEU A 140 6.04 -12.98 5.57
N LEU A 141 4.98 -13.48 6.20
CA LEU A 141 4.78 -14.92 6.39
C LEU A 141 4.65 -15.65 5.04
N ALA A 142 3.90 -15.09 4.10
CA ALA A 142 3.77 -15.63 2.76
C ALA A 142 5.11 -15.66 1.99
N LEU A 143 5.92 -14.60 2.08
CA LEU A 143 7.26 -14.52 1.49
C LEU A 143 8.17 -15.63 2.04
N LEU A 144 8.21 -15.79 3.37
CA LEU A 144 8.97 -16.86 4.01
C LEU A 144 8.46 -18.24 3.57
N GLY A 145 7.14 -18.40 3.43
CA GLY A 145 6.52 -19.60 2.89
C GLY A 145 6.94 -19.92 1.45
N LEU A 146 6.92 -18.92 0.56
CA LEU A 146 7.35 -19.05 -0.84
C LEU A 146 8.84 -19.37 -0.95
N LEU A 147 9.69 -18.69 -0.18
CA LEU A 147 11.12 -18.98 -0.11
C LEU A 147 11.38 -20.41 0.41
N THR A 148 10.64 -20.84 1.43
CA THR A 148 10.71 -22.21 1.96
C THR A 148 10.35 -23.23 0.87
N ALA A 149 9.28 -22.99 0.12
CA ALA A 149 8.88 -23.85 -0.99
C ALA A 149 9.95 -23.89 -2.10
N LEU A 150 10.55 -22.74 -2.43
CA LEU A 150 11.61 -22.64 -3.43
C LEU A 150 12.89 -23.37 -3.02
N VAL A 151 13.35 -23.19 -1.77
CA VAL A 151 14.51 -23.90 -1.22
C VAL A 151 14.24 -25.40 -1.21
N ASN A 152 13.06 -25.81 -0.77
CA ASN A 152 12.68 -27.21 -0.72
C ASN A 152 12.62 -27.88 -2.11
N ALA A 153 12.20 -27.14 -3.16
CA ALA A 153 12.23 -27.61 -4.54
C ALA A 153 13.65 -27.85 -5.08
N HIS A 154 14.67 -27.21 -4.50
CA HIS A 154 16.07 -27.33 -4.90
C HIS A 154 16.85 -28.40 -4.12
N MET A 155 16.28 -29.00 -3.08
CA MET A 155 16.94 -30.08 -2.31
C MET A 155 16.77 -31.44 -3.03
N PRO A 156 17.80 -31.97 -3.73
CA PRO A 156 17.63 -33.08 -4.67
C PRO A 156 17.48 -34.45 -4.00
N VAL A 157 17.95 -34.59 -2.75
CA VAL A 157 18.12 -35.89 -2.08
C VAL A 157 17.38 -35.91 -0.74
N GLY A 158 16.65 -37.00 -0.47
CA GLY A 158 16.01 -37.26 0.83
C GLY A 158 14.59 -36.71 0.99
N ARG A 159 14.06 -36.84 2.22
CA ARG A 159 12.80 -36.24 2.69
C ARG A 159 13.12 -35.19 3.78
N PRO A 160 13.81 -34.08 3.45
CA PRO A 160 14.17 -33.10 4.47
C PRO A 160 12.90 -32.59 5.17
N PRO A 161 12.93 -32.35 6.48
CA PRO A 161 11.84 -31.72 7.18
C PRO A 161 11.65 -30.29 6.67
N LEU A 162 10.41 -29.82 6.54
CA LEU A 162 10.11 -28.47 6.06
C LEU A 162 10.80 -27.38 6.90
N TRP A 163 11.02 -27.65 8.19
CA TRP A 163 11.77 -26.76 9.07
C TRP A 163 13.20 -26.49 8.60
N GLN A 164 13.88 -27.47 8.01
CA GLN A 164 15.23 -27.27 7.48
C GLN A 164 15.20 -26.30 6.29
N ALA A 165 14.24 -26.46 5.38
CA ALA A 165 14.02 -25.54 4.28
C ALA A 165 13.68 -24.12 4.79
N ALA A 166 12.82 -24.03 5.81
CA ALA A 166 12.39 -22.77 6.40
C ALA A 166 13.53 -22.04 7.11
N ARG A 167 14.40 -22.78 7.81
CA ARG A 167 15.61 -22.22 8.42
C ARG A 167 16.56 -21.65 7.37
N THR A 168 16.80 -22.37 6.27
CA THR A 168 17.64 -21.86 5.17
C THR A 168 16.99 -20.65 4.51
N ALA A 169 15.68 -20.69 4.23
CA ALA A 169 14.93 -19.55 3.68
C ALA A 169 14.99 -18.32 4.60
N GLY A 170 14.85 -18.50 5.91
CA GLY A 170 14.97 -17.44 6.90
C GLY A 170 16.38 -16.84 6.94
N TRP A 171 17.43 -17.67 6.89
CA TRP A 171 18.80 -17.17 6.77
C TRP A 171 19.05 -16.40 5.47
N MET A 172 18.51 -16.87 4.34
CA MET A 172 18.60 -16.14 3.06
C MET A 172 17.87 -14.79 3.14
N ALA A 173 16.68 -14.75 3.75
CA ALA A 173 15.93 -13.50 3.95
C ALA A 173 16.69 -12.53 4.87
N LEU A 174 17.27 -13.01 5.97
CA LEU A 174 18.10 -12.21 6.88
C LEU A 174 19.36 -11.69 6.20
N ALA A 175 20.04 -12.52 5.39
CA ALA A 175 21.20 -12.08 4.62
C ALA A 175 20.85 -11.03 3.55
N GLY A 176 19.63 -11.07 3.00
CA GLY A 176 19.11 -10.07 2.07
C GLY A 176 18.59 -8.79 2.74
N ALA A 177 18.30 -8.81 4.04
CA ALA A 177 17.72 -7.68 4.77
C ALA A 177 18.56 -6.39 4.74
N PRO A 178 19.91 -6.42 4.85
CA PRO A 178 20.72 -5.22 4.70
C PRO A 178 20.60 -4.57 3.32
N ILE A 179 20.54 -5.38 2.26
CA ILE A 179 20.37 -4.90 0.88
C ILE A 179 18.97 -4.30 0.73
N MET A 180 17.95 -5.00 1.24
CA MET A 180 16.58 -4.51 1.26
C MET A 180 16.49 -3.17 2.00
N LEU A 181 17.14 -3.01 3.15
CA LEU A 181 17.13 -1.77 3.94
C LEU A 181 17.84 -0.64 3.19
N ALA A 182 19.01 -0.92 2.60
CA ALA A 182 19.73 0.05 1.78
C ALA A 182 18.88 0.53 0.60
N LEU A 183 18.23 -0.40 -0.13
CA LEU A 183 17.31 -0.04 -1.21
C LEU A 183 16.07 0.69 -0.68
N PHE A 184 15.50 0.30 0.46
CA PHE A 184 14.34 0.99 1.02
C PHE A 184 14.65 2.46 1.37
N LEU A 185 15.82 2.73 1.95
CA LEU A 185 16.27 4.06 2.36
C LEU A 185 16.74 4.89 1.17
N LEU A 186 17.44 4.28 0.22
CA LEU A 186 18.19 5.01 -0.82
C LEU A 186 17.63 4.84 -2.23
N PHE A 187 16.67 3.95 -2.49
CA PHE A 187 16.06 3.85 -3.82
C PHE A 187 15.12 5.04 -4.08
N PRO A 188 15.23 5.74 -5.24
CA PRO A 188 14.41 6.91 -5.50
C PRO A 188 12.92 6.58 -5.49
N ARG A 189 12.14 7.37 -4.74
CA ARG A 189 10.67 7.23 -4.70
C ARG A 189 10.06 7.97 -5.89
N PHE A 190 9.57 7.22 -6.88
CA PHE A 190 8.81 7.76 -8.00
C PHE A 190 7.30 7.63 -7.76
N ALA A 191 6.51 8.53 -8.36
CA ALA A 191 5.07 8.33 -8.45
C ALA A 191 4.77 7.04 -9.25
N PRO A 192 3.69 6.30 -8.92
CA PRO A 192 3.34 5.09 -9.66
C PRO A 192 3.20 5.37 -11.16
N LEU A 193 3.96 4.63 -11.97
CA LEU A 193 3.97 4.79 -13.44
C LEU A 193 2.71 4.19 -14.11
N TRP A 194 1.85 3.51 -13.35
CA TRP A 194 0.76 2.66 -13.86
C TRP A 194 -0.63 3.01 -13.28
N GLY A 195 -0.84 4.25 -12.85
CA GLY A 195 -2.14 4.73 -12.36
C GLY A 195 -2.43 6.15 -12.86
N THR A 196 -3.71 6.52 -12.96
CA THR A 196 -4.08 7.93 -13.10
C THR A 196 -3.60 8.68 -11.85
N PRO A 197 -3.16 9.95 -11.96
CA PRO A 197 -2.63 10.73 -10.83
C PRO A 197 -3.53 10.79 -9.59
N SER A 198 -4.81 10.47 -9.75
CA SER A 198 -5.81 10.36 -8.68
C SER A 198 -5.59 9.21 -7.71
N ASP A 199 -5.04 8.07 -8.13
CA ASP A 199 -5.21 6.79 -7.39
C ASP A 199 -4.06 6.48 -6.42
N ALA A 200 -2.94 7.18 -6.53
CA ALA A 200 -1.69 6.80 -5.85
C ALA A 200 -1.67 7.05 -4.34
N MET A 201 -2.59 7.85 -3.78
CA MET A 201 -2.53 8.25 -2.36
C MET A 201 -3.88 8.75 -1.80
N VAL A 202 -5.00 8.24 -2.31
CA VAL A 202 -6.37 8.63 -1.87
C VAL A 202 -6.61 8.37 -0.37
N GLY A 203 -5.84 7.49 0.28
CA GLY A 203 -6.16 6.97 1.62
C GLY A 203 -5.44 7.57 2.84
N ARG A 204 -4.90 8.80 2.81
CA ARG A 204 -4.31 9.41 4.04
C ARG A 204 -4.72 10.85 4.37
N SER A 205 -5.35 11.55 3.44
CA SER A 205 -5.84 12.90 3.68
C SER A 205 -7.34 12.93 3.44
N GLY A 206 -8.12 13.33 4.45
CA GLY A 206 -9.59 13.36 4.39
C GLY A 206 -10.20 14.36 3.42
N LEU A 207 -9.37 15.06 2.65
CA LEU A 207 -9.76 16.17 1.82
C LEU A 207 -9.65 15.79 0.35
N SER A 208 -10.58 14.94 -0.10
CA SER A 208 -10.69 14.60 -1.51
C SER A 208 -11.65 15.52 -2.28
N ASN A 209 -11.37 15.75 -3.57
CA ASN A 209 -12.30 16.40 -4.50
C ASN A 209 -13.44 15.44 -4.90
N VAL A 210 -13.47 14.29 -4.26
CA VAL A 210 -14.35 13.16 -4.47
C VAL A 210 -14.71 12.63 -3.08
N MET A 211 -15.98 12.42 -2.80
CA MET A 211 -16.45 11.80 -1.57
C MET A 211 -17.46 10.72 -1.95
N ARG A 212 -17.11 9.47 -1.71
CA ARG A 212 -18.04 8.35 -1.89
C ARG A 212 -18.70 8.07 -0.56
N VAL A 213 -20.03 8.04 -0.53
CA VAL A 213 -20.78 7.71 0.69
C VAL A 213 -20.32 6.32 1.18
N GLY A 214 -19.76 6.26 2.40
CA GLY A 214 -19.18 5.07 3.02
C GLY A 214 -17.65 5.08 3.18
N THR A 215 -16.91 6.08 2.66
CA THR A 215 -15.42 6.08 2.69
C THR A 215 -14.78 7.00 3.72
N ILE A 216 -15.43 8.09 4.15
CA ILE A 216 -14.87 8.99 5.18
C ILE A 216 -14.80 8.31 6.56
N ALA A 217 -15.62 7.28 6.82
CA ALA A 217 -15.58 6.52 8.07
C ALA A 217 -14.21 5.88 8.36
N GLU A 218 -13.44 5.50 7.33
CA GLU A 218 -12.09 4.94 7.51
C GLU A 218 -11.09 5.96 8.09
N LEU A 219 -11.29 7.25 7.78
CA LEU A 219 -10.44 8.33 8.32
C LEU A 219 -10.75 8.70 9.76
N ALA A 220 -11.98 8.42 10.23
CA ALA A 220 -12.34 8.63 11.62
C ALA A 220 -11.50 7.78 12.59
N LEU A 221 -10.81 6.76 12.08
CA LEU A 221 -9.92 5.87 12.82
C LEU A 221 -8.43 6.28 12.76
N ASP A 222 -8.09 7.35 12.01
CA ASP A 222 -6.71 7.82 11.86
C ASP A 222 -6.39 8.97 12.82
N ASP A 223 -5.64 8.66 13.89
CA ASP A 223 -5.22 9.66 14.89
C ASP A 223 -4.01 10.50 14.47
N SER A 224 -3.51 10.34 13.23
CA SER A 224 -2.41 11.16 12.72
C SER A 224 -2.81 12.64 12.62
N ILE A 225 -1.82 13.52 12.80
CA ILE A 225 -2.04 14.96 12.78
C ILE A 225 -2.28 15.39 11.33
N ALA A 226 -3.34 16.15 11.09
CA ALA A 226 -3.60 16.82 9.82
C ALA A 226 -3.00 18.23 9.84
N ALA A 227 -3.20 18.98 10.93
CA ALA A 227 -2.66 20.32 11.09
C ALA A 227 -2.51 20.70 12.56
N ARG A 228 -1.62 21.65 12.83
CA ARG A 228 -1.51 22.34 14.12
C ARG A 228 -1.85 23.81 13.93
N VAL A 229 -2.74 24.35 14.75
CA VAL A 229 -3.23 25.73 14.64
C VAL A 229 -2.88 26.50 15.89
N ARG A 230 -2.32 27.68 15.74
CA ARG A 230 -2.01 28.61 16.82
C ARG A 230 -2.74 29.92 16.60
N PHE A 231 -3.64 30.27 17.51
CA PHE A 231 -4.37 31.53 17.47
C PHE A 231 -3.53 32.66 18.08
N GLU A 232 -3.41 33.80 17.39
CA GLU A 232 -2.48 34.87 17.77
C GLU A 232 -3.01 35.74 18.92
N THR A 233 -4.32 35.98 18.97
CA THR A 233 -4.94 36.96 19.90
C THR A 233 -5.51 36.35 21.17
N GLY A 234 -5.24 35.07 21.47
CA GLY A 234 -5.74 34.36 22.65
C GLY A 234 -7.27 34.13 22.70
N LYS A 235 -8.04 34.83 21.85
CA LYS A 235 -9.48 34.64 21.66
C LYS A 235 -9.70 33.53 20.64
N VAL A 236 -9.78 32.30 21.15
CA VAL A 236 -10.12 31.13 20.34
C VAL A 236 -11.65 31.07 20.17
N PRO A 237 -12.18 30.94 18.94
CA PRO A 237 -13.60 30.67 18.74
C PRO A 237 -14.03 29.39 19.48
N PRO A 238 -15.29 29.29 19.93
CA PRO A 238 -15.79 28.04 20.50
C PRO A 238 -15.59 26.89 19.49
N GLN A 239 -15.34 25.67 19.96
CA GLN A 239 -15.10 24.49 19.09
C GLN A 239 -16.23 24.27 18.06
N SER A 240 -17.47 24.64 18.41
CA SER A 240 -18.63 24.60 17.50
C SER A 240 -18.54 25.58 16.32
N GLN A 241 -17.56 26.47 16.29
CA GLN A 241 -17.25 27.38 15.17
C GLN A 241 -15.92 27.01 14.48
N LEU A 242 -15.18 26.02 14.97
CA LEU A 242 -13.89 25.60 14.40
C LEU A 242 -14.09 24.67 13.19
N TYR A 243 -14.56 25.22 12.07
CA TYR A 243 -14.67 24.50 10.79
C TYR A 243 -13.53 24.89 9.86
N PHE A 244 -12.60 23.97 9.66
CA PHE A 244 -11.50 24.13 8.72
C PHE A 244 -11.94 23.62 7.36
N ARG A 245 -12.25 24.57 6.48
CA ARG A 245 -12.82 24.32 5.17
C ARG A 245 -11.80 23.66 4.25
N GLY A 246 -12.24 22.61 3.56
CA GLY A 246 -11.52 22.00 2.46
C GLY A 246 -12.32 21.98 1.15
N PRO A 247 -12.30 20.87 0.38
CA PRO A 247 -12.98 20.79 -0.91
C PRO A 247 -14.50 20.99 -0.82
N VAL A 248 -15.05 21.54 -1.90
CA VAL A 248 -16.50 21.72 -2.08
C VAL A 248 -16.99 20.85 -3.23
N LEU A 249 -17.95 19.99 -2.93
CA LEU A 249 -18.47 18.95 -3.80
C LEU A 249 -19.91 19.29 -4.21
N ALA A 250 -20.18 19.21 -5.50
CA ALA A 250 -21.45 19.65 -6.06
C ALA A 250 -22.02 18.70 -7.11
N GLN A 251 -21.22 17.96 -7.85
CA GLN A 251 -21.75 16.95 -8.76
C GLN A 251 -22.04 15.68 -7.96
N PHE A 252 -23.15 15.03 -8.27
CA PHE A 252 -23.56 13.78 -7.64
C PHE A 252 -23.99 12.81 -8.72
N ASP A 253 -23.48 11.58 -8.69
CA ASP A 253 -23.80 10.53 -9.66
C ASP A 253 -24.76 9.44 -9.12
N GLY A 254 -25.21 9.59 -7.86
CA GLY A 254 -26.05 8.63 -7.14
C GLY A 254 -25.34 8.03 -5.92
N ARG A 255 -24.00 7.96 -5.97
CA ARG A 255 -23.19 7.39 -4.89
C ARG A 255 -22.00 8.26 -4.48
N GLU A 256 -21.45 8.99 -5.43
CA GLU A 256 -20.24 9.77 -5.27
C GLU A 256 -20.49 11.25 -5.53
N TRP A 257 -19.91 12.07 -4.67
CA TRP A 257 -19.91 13.52 -4.75
C TRP A 257 -18.58 14.02 -5.28
N THR A 258 -18.58 14.86 -6.31
CA THR A 258 -17.35 15.38 -6.90
C THR A 258 -17.36 16.91 -7.01
N ALA A 259 -16.16 17.51 -6.93
CA ALA A 259 -15.96 18.93 -7.10
C ALA A 259 -16.22 19.35 -8.57
N LEU A 260 -16.72 20.57 -8.78
CA LEU A 260 -16.88 21.09 -10.13
C LEU A 260 -15.51 21.27 -10.81
N PRO A 261 -15.38 20.88 -12.10
CA PRO A 261 -14.20 21.23 -12.88
C PRO A 261 -13.91 22.74 -12.85
N SER A 262 -12.64 23.13 -12.94
CA SER A 262 -12.22 24.54 -12.98
C SER A 262 -12.96 25.37 -14.03
N TRP A 263 -13.18 24.81 -15.23
CA TRP A 263 -13.92 25.47 -16.31
C TRP A 263 -15.42 25.61 -16.03
N ALA A 264 -16.01 24.68 -15.27
CA ALA A 264 -17.43 24.70 -14.91
C ALA A 264 -17.74 25.65 -13.74
N ARG A 265 -16.71 26.08 -13.00
CA ARG A 265 -16.81 27.05 -11.89
C ARG A 265 -16.99 28.50 -12.35
N GLY A 266 -17.00 28.76 -13.66
CA GLY A 266 -17.24 30.08 -14.26
C GLY A 266 -16.06 31.03 -14.08
N THR A 267 -15.54 31.58 -15.18
CA THR A 267 -14.41 32.53 -15.19
C THR A 267 -14.76 33.92 -14.61
N GLN A 268 -16.02 34.19 -14.25
CA GLN A 268 -16.51 35.47 -13.74
C GLN A 268 -17.08 35.41 -12.31
N TRP A 269 -16.94 34.30 -11.59
CA TRP A 269 -17.46 34.23 -10.23
C TRP A 269 -16.50 34.82 -9.21
N THR A 270 -16.79 36.05 -8.79
CA THR A 270 -16.32 36.55 -7.50
C THR A 270 -17.10 35.84 -6.38
N PRO A 271 -16.45 35.40 -5.29
CA PRO A 271 -17.12 34.74 -4.19
C PRO A 271 -18.19 35.60 -3.49
N ASN A 272 -18.28 36.91 -3.82
CA ASN A 272 -19.18 37.89 -3.21
C ASN A 272 -19.20 37.78 -1.67
N LEU A 273 -18.00 37.51 -1.14
CA LEU A 273 -17.79 37.24 0.27
C LEU A 273 -17.99 38.53 1.04
N ARG A 274 -18.91 38.47 2.00
CA ARG A 274 -19.23 39.55 2.94
C ARG A 274 -19.03 38.97 4.33
N VAL A 275 -18.11 39.57 5.08
CA VAL A 275 -17.73 39.11 6.42
C VAL A 275 -18.23 40.09 7.48
N SER A 276 -18.53 39.59 8.67
CA SER A 276 -18.93 40.39 9.82
C SER A 276 -18.30 39.86 11.11
N GLY A 277 -18.28 40.69 12.15
CA GLY A 277 -17.70 40.33 13.44
C GLY A 277 -16.17 40.52 13.50
N GLU A 278 -15.57 39.95 14.55
CA GLU A 278 -14.14 40.09 14.82
C GLU A 278 -13.30 39.10 14.00
N PRO A 279 -12.17 39.53 13.41
CA PRO A 279 -11.27 38.65 12.67
C PRO A 279 -10.53 37.69 13.61
N VAL A 280 -10.42 36.44 13.18
CA VAL A 280 -9.63 35.40 13.83
C VAL A 280 -8.32 35.26 13.09
N ARG A 281 -7.21 35.63 13.74
CA ARG A 281 -5.85 35.48 13.21
C ARG A 281 -5.18 34.26 13.79
N TYR A 282 -4.61 33.45 12.91
CA TYR A 282 -4.00 32.20 13.30
C TYR A 282 -2.93 31.78 12.31
N GLU A 283 -2.05 30.93 12.81
CA GLU A 283 -0.99 30.30 12.06
C GLU A 283 -1.25 28.79 12.02
N VAL A 284 -1.17 28.22 10.83
CA VAL A 284 -1.38 26.79 10.60
C VAL A 284 -0.05 26.17 10.21
N THR A 285 0.27 25.04 10.84
CA THR A 285 1.29 24.10 10.41
C THR A 285 0.58 22.87 9.85
N LEU A 286 0.49 22.79 8.53
CA LEU A 286 -0.22 21.76 7.79
C LEU A 286 0.73 20.62 7.44
N GLU A 287 0.31 19.38 7.73
CA GLU A 287 1.06 18.18 7.36
C GLU A 287 0.91 17.89 5.85
N PRO A 288 1.85 17.15 5.23
CA PRO A 288 1.80 16.84 3.80
C PRO A 288 0.49 16.19 3.38
N SER A 289 -0.21 16.81 2.42
CA SER A 289 -1.48 16.32 1.88
C SER A 289 -1.38 15.87 0.42
N ASN A 290 -0.25 16.13 -0.25
CA ASN A 290 -0.04 15.93 -1.69
C ASN A 290 -1.13 16.62 -2.56
N ARG A 291 -1.72 17.69 -2.02
CA ARG A 291 -2.76 18.49 -2.68
C ARG A 291 -2.41 19.96 -2.54
N PRO A 292 -2.82 20.82 -3.47
CA PRO A 292 -2.54 22.25 -3.39
C PRO A 292 -3.42 23.00 -2.38
N LEU A 293 -4.26 22.33 -1.60
CA LEU A 293 -5.27 23.00 -0.77
C LEU A 293 -4.70 23.45 0.58
N LEU A 294 -4.83 24.74 0.89
CA LEU A 294 -4.55 25.31 2.21
C LEU A 294 -5.84 25.35 3.03
N LEU A 295 -5.79 24.85 4.27
CA LEU A 295 -6.92 24.86 5.19
C LEU A 295 -7.12 26.23 5.81
N THR A 296 -8.33 26.76 5.73
CA THR A 296 -8.71 27.99 6.43
C THR A 296 -9.95 27.76 7.27
N LEU A 297 -9.99 28.40 8.43
CA LEU A 297 -11.19 28.50 9.25
C LEU A 297 -12.27 29.25 8.46
N ASP A 298 -13.44 28.65 8.25
CA ASP A 298 -14.61 29.25 7.62
C ASP A 298 -14.32 30.05 6.34
N ALA A 299 -14.25 31.38 6.45
CA ALA A 299 -14.01 32.28 5.33
C ALA A 299 -12.81 33.18 5.60
N ALA A 300 -11.77 32.99 4.80
CA ALA A 300 -10.63 33.91 4.72
C ALA A 300 -10.82 34.86 3.53
N PRO A 301 -11.01 36.18 3.75
CA PRO A 301 -11.21 37.15 2.68
C PRO A 301 -9.91 37.49 1.93
N ARG A 302 -8.76 37.22 2.53
CA ARG A 302 -7.43 37.44 1.95
C ARG A 302 -6.70 36.12 1.81
N ALA A 303 -5.84 36.03 0.80
CA ALA A 303 -5.02 34.84 0.59
C ALA A 303 -4.12 34.58 1.81
N PRO A 304 -4.04 33.33 2.30
CA PRO A 304 -3.09 32.97 3.33
C PRO A 304 -1.65 33.29 2.93
N GLU A 305 -0.88 33.82 3.88
CA GLU A 305 0.54 34.09 3.72
C GLU A 305 1.33 32.79 3.88
N ALA A 306 1.60 32.11 2.76
CA ALA A 306 2.34 30.85 2.70
C ALA A 306 3.70 31.07 2.01
N PRO A 307 4.81 31.19 2.77
CA PRO A 307 6.13 31.46 2.20
C PRO A 307 6.53 30.42 1.14
N GLY A 308 6.93 30.90 -0.04
CA GLY A 308 7.35 30.04 -1.16
C GLY A 308 6.22 29.43 -1.98
N PHE A 309 4.96 29.82 -1.74
CA PHE A 309 3.81 29.41 -2.55
C PHE A 309 3.08 30.63 -3.10
N GLU A 310 2.62 30.52 -4.34
CA GLU A 310 1.61 31.44 -4.85
C GLU A 310 0.25 30.84 -4.55
N VAL A 311 -0.63 31.64 -3.94
CA VAL A 311 -1.92 31.18 -3.44
C VAL A 311 -3.06 31.86 -4.21
N THR A 312 -3.96 31.06 -4.74
CA THR A 312 -5.10 31.49 -5.54
C THR A 312 -6.42 31.09 -4.88
N GLY A 313 -7.37 32.02 -4.86
CA GLY A 313 -8.69 31.79 -4.30
C GLY A 313 -9.64 31.17 -5.32
N THR A 314 -10.60 30.40 -4.83
CA THR A 314 -11.70 29.87 -5.65
C THR A 314 -13.04 30.53 -5.26
N PRO A 315 -14.05 30.53 -6.14
CA PRO A 315 -15.39 31.02 -5.83
C PRO A 315 -16.05 30.32 -4.63
N ASP A 316 -15.59 29.09 -4.33
CA ASP A 316 -16.10 28.24 -3.27
C ASP A 316 -15.39 28.47 -1.93
N LEU A 317 -14.71 29.61 -1.76
CA LEU A 317 -13.96 30.00 -0.55
C LEU A 317 -12.75 29.10 -0.22
N GLN A 318 -12.21 28.39 -1.21
CA GLN A 318 -11.02 27.55 -1.03
C GLN A 318 -9.75 28.31 -1.47
N TRP A 319 -8.62 28.03 -0.82
CA TRP A 319 -7.31 28.58 -1.17
C TRP A 319 -6.39 27.49 -1.70
N LEU A 320 -5.89 27.68 -2.91
CA LEU A 320 -5.07 26.72 -3.64
C LEU A 320 -3.67 27.28 -3.90
N ALA A 321 -2.65 26.59 -3.42
CA ALA A 321 -1.26 26.79 -3.79
C ALA A 321 -1.01 26.42 -5.26
N ASN A 322 0.00 27.01 -5.87
CA ASN A 322 0.42 26.73 -7.26
C ASN A 322 1.04 25.33 -7.48
N ARG A 323 1.27 24.56 -6.41
CA ARG A 323 1.81 23.19 -6.45
C ARG A 323 1.31 22.35 -5.26
N PRO A 324 1.31 21.01 -5.37
CA PRO A 324 0.96 20.12 -4.25
C PRO A 324 1.82 20.34 -3.01
N LEU A 325 1.20 20.21 -1.83
CA LEU A 325 1.85 20.36 -0.52
C LEU A 325 2.44 19.01 -0.08
N ASN A 326 3.69 18.77 -0.48
CA ASN A 326 4.41 17.50 -0.24
C ASN A 326 5.24 17.48 1.05
N ASP A 327 5.47 18.67 1.61
CA ASP A 327 6.20 18.88 2.86
C ASP A 327 5.30 19.62 3.84
N LEU A 328 5.74 19.68 5.10
CA LEU A 328 5.05 20.44 6.13
C LEU A 328 5.07 21.94 5.77
N VAL A 329 3.90 22.55 5.68
CA VAL A 329 3.73 23.95 5.27
C VAL A 329 3.20 24.77 6.43
N ARG A 330 3.89 25.87 6.72
CA ARG A 330 3.45 26.85 7.71
C ARG A 330 2.96 28.11 7.02
N TYR A 331 1.76 28.55 7.35
CA TYR A 331 1.16 29.75 6.78
C TYR A 331 0.32 30.50 7.81
N ARG A 332 0.11 31.79 7.56
CA ARG A 332 -0.79 32.63 8.37
C ARG A 332 -2.05 32.94 7.61
N ALA A 333 -3.17 32.95 8.33
CA ALA A 333 -4.47 33.29 7.77
C ALA A 333 -5.25 34.16 8.75
N GLU A 334 -6.12 34.98 8.17
CA GLU A 334 -7.13 35.74 8.88
C GLU A 334 -8.50 35.32 8.35
N SER A 335 -9.42 34.98 9.25
CA SER A 335 -10.74 34.48 8.87
C SER A 335 -11.86 34.99 9.75
N TYR A 336 -13.08 34.87 9.25
CA TYR A 336 -14.30 35.29 9.92
C TYR A 336 -15.26 34.10 10.03
N THR A 337 -15.77 33.86 11.23
CA THR A 337 -16.75 32.78 11.49
C THR A 337 -18.19 33.19 11.14
N GLN A 338 -18.44 34.49 10.98
CA GLN A 338 -19.71 35.05 10.51
C GLN A 338 -19.52 35.65 9.12
N PHE A 339 -20.11 35.02 8.11
CA PHE A 339 -19.94 35.41 6.72
C PHE A 339 -21.13 34.99 5.86
N HIS A 340 -21.26 35.65 4.72
CA HIS A 340 -22.16 35.30 3.63
C HIS A 340 -21.37 35.30 2.31
N SER A 341 -21.68 34.38 1.41
CA SER A 341 -20.99 34.27 0.11
C SER A 341 -21.93 33.90 -1.03
N GLY A 342 -21.49 34.08 -2.26
CA GLY A 342 -22.23 33.74 -3.47
C GLY A 342 -23.25 34.80 -3.92
N PRO A 343 -23.98 34.52 -5.00
CA PRO A 343 -24.95 35.45 -5.58
C PRO A 343 -26.14 35.66 -4.64
N LEU A 344 -26.74 36.86 -4.67
CA LEU A 344 -27.90 37.21 -3.85
C LEU A 344 -29.24 36.89 -4.49
N LYS A 345 -29.26 36.76 -5.82
CA LYS A 345 -30.45 36.44 -6.59
C LYS A 345 -30.18 35.21 -7.43
N ARG A 346 -31.21 34.41 -7.65
CA ARG A 346 -31.15 33.25 -8.53
C ARG A 346 -31.21 33.72 -9.98
N ALA A 347 -30.05 34.07 -10.56
CA ALA A 347 -29.96 34.56 -11.94
C ALA A 347 -28.94 33.76 -12.77
N GLY A 348 -29.21 33.59 -14.07
CA GLY A 348 -28.22 33.18 -15.07
C GLY A 348 -27.71 31.74 -15.00
N GLY A 349 -28.52 30.76 -14.58
CA GLY A 349 -28.14 29.33 -14.58
C GLY A 349 -27.03 28.94 -13.60
N GLN A 350 -26.48 29.92 -12.88
CA GLN A 350 -25.36 29.84 -11.95
C GLN A 350 -25.54 28.76 -10.88
N LEU A 351 -26.77 28.57 -10.41
CA LEU A 351 -27.07 27.63 -9.34
C LEU A 351 -27.52 26.25 -9.85
N GLN A 352 -27.58 26.05 -11.17
CA GLN A 352 -28.14 24.83 -11.77
C GLN A 352 -27.33 23.58 -11.41
N ALA A 353 -26.00 23.67 -11.42
CA ALA A 353 -25.13 22.56 -11.03
C ALA A 353 -25.33 22.13 -9.56
N TYR A 354 -25.79 23.05 -8.71
CA TYR A 354 -26.07 22.78 -7.30
C TYR A 354 -27.49 22.29 -7.03
N LEU A 355 -28.30 22.14 -8.08
CA LEU A 355 -29.64 21.52 -8.05
C LEU A 355 -29.67 20.15 -8.73
N ALA A 356 -28.69 19.88 -9.58
CA ALA A 356 -28.65 18.67 -10.40
C ALA A 356 -28.61 17.41 -9.53
N LEU A 357 -29.47 16.46 -9.87
CA LEU A 357 -29.48 15.09 -9.36
C LEU A 357 -29.65 14.14 -10.55
N PRO A 358 -29.02 12.96 -10.53
CA PRO A 358 -29.20 11.98 -11.60
C PRO A 358 -30.65 11.49 -11.66
N PRO A 359 -31.24 11.38 -12.86
CA PRO A 359 -32.61 10.89 -13.00
C PRO A 359 -32.73 9.45 -12.52
N GLY A 360 -33.84 9.14 -11.84
CA GLY A 360 -34.13 7.79 -11.34
C GLY A 360 -33.39 7.39 -10.07
N THR A 361 -32.61 8.28 -9.46
CA THR A 361 -31.93 8.03 -8.18
C THR A 361 -32.75 8.56 -7.00
N ASN A 362 -32.70 7.86 -5.87
CA ASN A 362 -33.34 8.23 -4.60
C ASN A 362 -34.85 8.60 -4.71
N PRO A 363 -35.69 7.74 -5.31
CA PRO A 363 -37.10 8.05 -5.57
C PRO A 363 -37.91 8.29 -4.30
N ARG A 364 -37.61 7.61 -3.19
CA ARG A 364 -38.34 7.84 -1.92
C ARG A 364 -37.97 9.18 -1.30
N THR A 365 -36.73 9.61 -1.44
CA THR A 365 -36.28 10.95 -1.01
C THR A 365 -36.95 12.04 -1.86
N ALA A 366 -37.10 11.80 -3.17
CA ALA A 366 -37.86 12.70 -4.04
C ALA A 366 -39.35 12.76 -3.65
N ALA A 367 -39.96 11.62 -3.30
CA ALA A 367 -41.33 11.56 -2.79
C ALA A 367 -41.47 12.33 -1.46
N LEU A 368 -40.54 12.16 -0.52
CA LEU A 368 -40.51 12.94 0.73
C LEU A 368 -40.41 14.44 0.48
N ALA A 369 -39.61 14.88 -0.49
CA ALA A 369 -39.56 16.28 -0.88
C ALA A 369 -40.91 16.79 -1.45
N ALA A 370 -41.60 15.97 -2.24
CA ALA A 370 -42.93 16.30 -2.76
C ALA A 370 -43.96 16.39 -1.63
N GLU A 371 -43.94 15.45 -0.68
CA GLU A 371 -44.77 15.49 0.54
C GLU A 371 -44.52 16.76 1.35
N MET A 372 -43.26 17.11 1.61
CA MET A 372 -42.89 18.33 2.33
C MET A 372 -43.36 19.61 1.62
N ARG A 373 -43.43 19.63 0.29
CA ARG A 373 -44.00 20.78 -0.44
C ARG A 373 -45.53 20.82 -0.40
N ALA A 374 -46.18 19.66 -0.31
CA ALA A 374 -47.62 19.54 -0.24
C ALA A 374 -48.17 19.75 1.17
N ASP A 375 -47.33 19.63 2.20
CA ASP A 375 -47.68 19.89 3.59
C ASP A 375 -48.17 21.34 3.77
N PRO A 376 -49.41 21.57 4.22
CA PRO A 376 -49.92 22.91 4.49
C PRO A 376 -49.07 23.74 5.45
N ALA A 377 -48.35 23.10 6.38
CA ALA A 377 -47.46 23.78 7.32
C ALA A 377 -46.18 24.34 6.65
N LEU A 378 -45.83 23.81 5.47
CA LEU A 378 -44.68 24.23 4.65
C LEU A 378 -45.12 24.85 3.32
N ALA A 379 -46.41 25.11 3.14
CA ALA A 379 -46.92 25.77 1.94
C ALA A 379 -46.31 27.17 1.82
N GLY A 380 -45.58 27.42 0.72
CA GLY A 380 -44.86 28.68 0.52
C GLY A 380 -43.60 28.84 1.37
N ALA A 381 -43.10 27.76 1.98
CA ALA A 381 -41.86 27.76 2.75
C ALA A 381 -40.66 28.27 1.94
N ASP A 382 -39.82 29.05 2.60
CA ASP A 382 -38.52 29.47 2.08
C ASP A 382 -37.43 28.44 2.42
N THR A 383 -36.20 28.70 1.99
CA THR A 383 -35.06 27.81 2.25
C THR A 383 -34.85 27.52 3.76
N PRO A 384 -34.82 28.54 4.66
CA PRO A 384 -34.76 28.29 6.10
C PRO A 384 -35.84 27.35 6.63
N ALA A 385 -37.10 27.52 6.22
CA ALA A 385 -38.19 26.67 6.67
C ALA A 385 -37.98 25.19 6.26
N PHE A 386 -37.57 24.93 5.02
CA PHE A 386 -37.23 23.57 4.57
C PHE A 386 -36.05 22.96 5.32
N VAL A 387 -35.00 23.76 5.56
CA VAL A 387 -33.83 23.34 6.35
C VAL A 387 -34.27 22.95 7.76
N GLN A 388 -35.06 23.80 8.44
CA GLN A 388 -35.52 23.52 9.79
C GLN A 388 -36.40 22.27 9.86
N ALA A 389 -37.28 22.05 8.89
CA ALA A 389 -38.10 20.84 8.82
C ALA A 389 -37.24 19.57 8.66
N ALA A 390 -36.22 19.61 7.79
CA ALA A 390 -35.30 18.48 7.61
C ALA A 390 -34.43 18.22 8.86
N LEU A 391 -33.92 19.27 9.51
CA LEU A 391 -33.17 19.14 10.76
C LEU A 391 -34.04 18.64 11.92
N ALA A 392 -35.29 19.08 12.00
CA ALA A 392 -36.26 18.57 12.97
C ALA A 392 -36.52 17.08 12.77
N ARG A 393 -36.69 16.64 11.51
CA ARG A 393 -36.82 15.22 11.18
C ARG A 393 -35.59 14.41 11.59
N LEU A 394 -34.38 14.90 11.35
CA LEU A 394 -33.14 14.24 11.81
C LEU A 394 -33.09 14.10 13.33
N ARG A 395 -33.58 15.11 14.06
CA ARG A 395 -33.58 15.12 15.53
C ARG A 395 -34.60 14.17 16.14
N THR A 396 -35.78 14.03 15.52
CA THR A 396 -36.90 13.26 16.11
C THR A 396 -37.14 11.91 15.44
N GLY A 397 -36.57 11.66 14.25
CA GLY A 397 -36.88 10.49 13.43
C GLY A 397 -36.09 9.22 13.74
N GLY A 398 -35.33 9.21 14.84
CA GLY A 398 -34.56 8.05 15.32
C GLY A 398 -33.27 7.79 14.54
N TYR A 399 -32.58 8.84 14.09
CA TYR A 399 -31.31 8.70 13.36
C TYR A 399 -30.13 8.53 14.32
N SER A 400 -29.14 7.74 13.92
CA SER A 400 -27.95 7.42 14.70
C SER A 400 -26.65 7.82 13.99
N TYR A 401 -25.66 8.27 14.75
CA TYR A 401 -24.32 8.60 14.26
C TYR A 401 -23.35 7.47 14.60
N THR A 402 -22.76 6.81 13.60
CA THR A 402 -21.91 5.62 13.78
C THR A 402 -20.76 5.54 12.77
N LEU A 403 -19.67 4.89 13.15
CA LEU A 403 -18.54 4.56 12.27
C LEU A 403 -18.77 3.31 11.42
N GLU A 404 -19.77 2.49 11.78
CA GLU A 404 -20.06 1.21 11.13
C GLU A 404 -21.51 1.18 10.58
N PRO A 405 -21.90 2.10 9.67
CA PRO A 405 -23.28 2.16 9.17
C PRO A 405 -23.62 1.06 8.13
N GLY A 406 -22.69 0.13 7.90
CA GLY A 406 -22.77 -0.88 6.85
C GLY A 406 -22.55 -0.33 5.43
N VAL A 407 -22.71 -1.19 4.43
CA VAL A 407 -22.54 -0.82 3.03
C VAL A 407 -23.86 -0.30 2.47
N TYR A 408 -23.84 0.93 1.96
CA TYR A 408 -24.95 1.54 1.22
C TYR A 408 -24.93 1.11 -0.26
N GLY A 409 -26.12 0.88 -0.83
CA GLY A 409 -26.35 0.64 -2.25
C GLY A 409 -26.37 1.94 -3.07
N ASP A 410 -27.04 1.88 -4.23
CA ASP A 410 -27.02 2.98 -5.21
C ASP A 410 -27.97 4.14 -4.84
N ASN A 411 -29.01 3.89 -4.03
CA ASN A 411 -29.95 4.91 -3.55
C ASN A 411 -29.58 5.34 -2.13
N THR A 412 -28.40 5.96 -2.01
CA THR A 412 -27.76 6.25 -0.73
C THR A 412 -28.62 7.11 0.23
N ALA A 413 -29.35 8.09 -0.30
CA ALA A 413 -30.22 8.95 0.51
C ALA A 413 -31.49 8.22 0.95
N ASP A 414 -32.07 7.37 0.11
CA ASP A 414 -33.24 6.57 0.46
C ASP A 414 -32.92 5.59 1.59
N GLU A 415 -31.80 4.87 1.48
CA GLU A 415 -31.36 3.95 2.52
C GLU A 415 -31.13 4.68 3.85
N PHE A 416 -30.59 5.90 3.82
CA PHE A 416 -30.38 6.69 5.03
C PHE A 416 -31.71 7.16 5.64
N TRP A 417 -32.59 7.78 4.85
CA TRP A 417 -33.82 8.40 5.35
C TRP A 417 -34.88 7.39 5.83
N PHE A 418 -34.92 6.20 5.23
CA PHE A 418 -36.06 5.27 5.43
C PHE A 418 -35.66 3.92 6.01
N ASP A 419 -34.52 3.36 5.61
CA ASP A 419 -34.19 1.97 5.93
C ASP A 419 -33.28 1.88 7.16
N ARG A 420 -32.07 2.41 7.03
CA ARG A 420 -30.98 2.26 8.02
C ARG A 420 -31.09 3.27 9.15
N LYS A 421 -31.34 4.53 8.80
CA LYS A 421 -31.32 5.67 9.74
C LYS A 421 -30.04 5.77 10.58
N GLU A 422 -28.94 5.23 10.10
CA GLU A 422 -27.64 5.26 10.77
C GLU A 422 -26.55 5.63 9.76
N GLY A 423 -25.63 6.51 10.14
CA GLY A 423 -24.64 7.02 9.19
C GLY A 423 -23.52 7.82 9.85
N PHE A 424 -22.42 7.98 9.13
CA PHE A 424 -21.37 8.96 9.46
C PHE A 424 -21.66 10.32 8.79
N CYS A 425 -20.81 11.32 9.00
CA CYS A 425 -21.09 12.71 8.58
C CYS A 425 -21.35 12.83 7.07
N GLU A 426 -20.65 12.05 6.25
CA GLU A 426 -20.86 11.99 4.80
C GLU A 426 -22.26 11.47 4.40
N HIS A 427 -22.82 10.51 5.14
CA HIS A 427 -24.13 9.93 4.86
C HIS A 427 -25.22 10.96 5.16
N ILE A 428 -25.09 11.61 6.33
CA ILE A 428 -26.04 12.62 6.80
C ILE A 428 -25.98 13.86 5.90
N ALA A 429 -24.78 14.37 5.59
CA ALA A 429 -24.61 15.51 4.70
C ALA A 429 -25.11 15.21 3.27
N SER A 430 -24.79 14.03 2.73
CA SER A 430 -25.27 13.59 1.41
C SER A 430 -26.79 13.51 1.37
N ALA A 431 -27.41 12.76 2.29
CA ALA A 431 -28.86 12.57 2.31
C ALA A 431 -29.62 13.89 2.52
N PHE A 432 -29.06 14.79 3.34
CA PHE A 432 -29.59 16.15 3.52
C PHE A 432 -29.53 16.96 2.23
N VAL A 433 -28.38 16.99 1.54
CA VAL A 433 -28.21 17.75 0.29
C VAL A 433 -29.11 17.19 -0.82
N VAL A 434 -29.24 15.85 -0.93
CA VAL A 434 -30.17 15.23 -1.90
C VAL A 434 -31.62 15.65 -1.63
N LEU A 435 -32.04 15.69 -0.36
CA LEU A 435 -33.37 16.18 0.01
C LEU A 435 -33.56 17.66 -0.36
N MET A 436 -32.60 18.52 -0.01
CA MET A 436 -32.66 19.96 -0.32
C MET A 436 -32.73 20.23 -1.83
N ARG A 437 -31.96 19.48 -2.63
CA ARG A 437 -32.00 19.57 -4.10
C ARG A 437 -33.35 19.15 -4.67
N ASN A 438 -33.95 18.08 -4.15
CA ASN A 438 -35.31 17.68 -4.52
C ASN A 438 -36.36 18.74 -4.11
N LEU A 439 -36.12 19.47 -3.01
CA LEU A 439 -36.90 20.64 -2.58
C LEU A 439 -36.62 21.91 -3.40
N GLY A 440 -35.70 21.86 -4.36
CA GLY A 440 -35.42 22.97 -5.28
C GLY A 440 -34.49 24.02 -4.68
N VAL A 441 -33.84 23.69 -3.57
CA VAL A 441 -32.85 24.50 -2.85
C VAL A 441 -31.45 24.15 -3.36
N PRO A 442 -30.73 25.07 -4.01
CA PRO A 442 -29.36 24.82 -4.45
C PRO A 442 -28.48 24.50 -3.24
N SER A 443 -27.81 23.36 -3.27
CA SER A 443 -27.11 22.82 -2.11
C SER A 443 -25.82 22.11 -2.52
N ARG A 444 -24.81 22.11 -1.66
CA ARG A 444 -23.50 21.48 -1.89
C ARG A 444 -22.91 20.93 -0.61
N ILE A 445 -21.95 20.03 -0.74
CA ILE A 445 -21.22 19.45 0.38
C ILE A 445 -19.87 20.12 0.50
N VAL A 446 -19.43 20.36 1.73
CA VAL A 446 -18.09 20.81 2.05
C VAL A 446 -17.44 19.75 2.90
N THR A 447 -16.25 19.31 2.51
CA THR A 447 -15.40 18.42 3.31
C THR A 447 -14.28 19.22 3.94
N GLY A 448 -13.85 18.82 5.13
CA GLY A 448 -12.95 19.61 5.96
C GLY A 448 -12.60 18.90 7.25
N TYR A 449 -12.25 19.69 8.26
CA TYR A 449 -12.15 19.24 9.64
C TYR A 449 -13.05 20.11 10.52
N GLN A 450 -13.61 19.52 11.56
CA GLN A 450 -14.38 20.25 12.56
C GLN A 450 -13.79 19.99 13.93
N GLY A 451 -13.50 21.04 14.70
CA GLY A 451 -12.99 20.98 16.06
C GLY A 451 -11.47 20.97 16.18
N GLY A 452 -10.94 20.06 17.00
CA GLY A 452 -9.53 19.93 17.35
C GLY A 452 -9.30 19.92 18.86
N ASP A 453 -8.16 19.37 19.30
CA ASP A 453 -7.78 19.32 20.71
C ASP A 453 -6.76 20.40 21.04
N LEU A 454 -6.96 21.14 22.13
CA LEU A 454 -5.93 22.00 22.67
C LEU A 454 -4.84 21.16 23.36
N ASN A 455 -3.61 21.26 22.87
CA ASN A 455 -2.44 20.84 23.61
C ASN A 455 -2.03 21.93 24.60
N THR A 456 -2.19 21.65 25.90
CA THR A 456 -1.95 22.62 26.97
C THR A 456 -0.47 22.88 27.26
N VAL A 457 0.45 22.07 26.71
CA VAL A 457 1.89 22.22 26.92
C VAL A 457 2.48 23.29 26.01
N ASP A 458 2.09 23.31 24.74
CA ASP A 458 2.63 24.21 23.70
C ASP A 458 1.59 25.20 23.15
N ASN A 459 0.34 25.14 23.64
CA ASN A 459 -0.80 25.98 23.24
C ASN A 459 -1.14 25.91 21.75
N TYR A 460 -0.91 24.76 21.12
CA TYR A 460 -1.41 24.47 19.77
C TYR A 460 -2.72 23.71 19.81
N TRP A 461 -3.62 24.04 18.90
CA TRP A 461 -4.76 23.21 18.55
C TRP A 461 -4.33 22.14 17.56
N ILE A 462 -4.48 20.88 17.94
CA ILE A 462 -4.14 19.72 17.12
C ILE A 462 -5.41 19.27 16.41
N ILE A 463 -5.38 19.33 15.08
CA ILE A 463 -6.40 18.78 14.20
C ILE A 463 -5.87 17.45 13.68
N ARG A 464 -6.63 16.38 13.88
CA ARG A 464 -6.28 15.02 13.44
C ARG A 464 -7.06 14.61 12.20
N GLN A 465 -6.60 13.57 11.50
CA GLN A 465 -7.36 12.95 10.41
C GLN A 465 -8.73 12.45 10.90
N SER A 466 -8.80 11.94 12.15
CA SER A 466 -10.04 11.56 12.84
C SER A 466 -11.07 12.68 12.99
N ASP A 467 -10.64 13.93 12.86
CA ASP A 467 -11.48 15.12 12.99
C ASP A 467 -12.13 15.50 11.64
N ALA A 468 -11.86 14.72 10.59
CA ALA A 468 -12.44 14.90 9.26
C ALA A 468 -13.97 14.95 9.35
N HIS A 469 -14.55 15.89 8.63
CA HIS A 469 -15.96 16.18 8.72
C HIS A 469 -16.53 16.64 7.38
N ALA A 470 -17.80 16.31 7.16
CA ALA A 470 -18.56 16.74 6.00
C ALA A 470 -19.84 17.47 6.47
N TRP A 471 -20.10 18.64 5.89
CA TRP A 471 -21.30 19.43 6.16
C TRP A 471 -21.91 19.95 4.87
N ALA A 472 -23.09 20.57 4.97
CA ALA A 472 -23.81 21.12 3.83
C ALA A 472 -23.70 22.65 3.77
N GLU A 473 -23.79 23.19 2.58
CA GLU A 473 -24.13 24.60 2.35
C GLU A 473 -25.37 24.67 1.47
N VAL A 474 -26.34 25.48 1.88
CA VAL A 474 -27.58 25.73 1.14
C VAL A 474 -27.61 27.17 0.70
N TRP A 475 -28.14 27.44 -0.49
CA TRP A 475 -28.29 28.78 -1.01
C TRP A 475 -29.66 29.35 -0.63
N GLN A 476 -29.67 30.55 -0.05
CA GLN A 476 -30.85 31.31 0.31
C GLN A 476 -30.89 32.64 -0.46
N GLU A 477 -32.03 32.97 -1.06
CA GLU A 477 -32.23 34.26 -1.73
C GLU A 477 -32.07 35.43 -0.75
N GLY A 478 -31.40 36.51 -1.16
CA GLY A 478 -31.09 37.67 -0.32
C GLY A 478 -29.89 37.47 0.62
N THR A 479 -29.51 36.23 0.94
CA THR A 479 -28.39 35.91 1.85
C THR A 479 -27.18 35.36 1.10
N GLY A 480 -27.39 34.37 0.22
CA GLY A 480 -26.34 33.60 -0.45
C GLY A 480 -26.17 32.21 0.17
N TRP A 481 -24.96 31.65 0.11
CA TRP A 481 -24.62 30.37 0.74
C TRP A 481 -24.58 30.48 2.27
N VAL A 482 -25.26 29.53 2.92
CA VAL A 482 -25.35 29.39 4.37
C VAL A 482 -24.92 27.98 4.76
N ARG A 483 -23.98 27.87 5.70
CA ARG A 483 -23.55 26.58 6.27
C ARG A 483 -24.67 25.96 7.10
N VAL A 484 -24.90 24.67 6.88
CA VAL A 484 -25.79 23.82 7.66
C VAL A 484 -25.05 22.53 7.99
N ASP A 485 -24.91 22.20 9.27
CA ASP A 485 -24.39 20.90 9.69
C ASP A 485 -25.53 19.99 10.16
N PRO A 486 -26.03 19.08 9.31
CA PRO A 486 -27.10 18.18 9.70
C PRO A 486 -26.65 17.14 10.74
N THR A 487 -25.34 16.86 10.86
CA THR A 487 -24.79 15.96 11.87
C THR A 487 -25.06 16.48 13.28
N ALA A 488 -25.05 17.80 13.47
CA ALA A 488 -25.36 18.42 14.76
C ALA A 488 -26.79 18.14 15.25
N SER A 489 -27.72 17.77 14.36
CA SER A 489 -29.10 17.38 14.75
C SER A 489 -29.22 15.90 15.12
N VAL A 490 -28.31 15.05 14.66
CA VAL A 490 -28.26 13.61 14.97
C VAL A 490 -27.36 13.33 16.18
N ALA A 491 -26.20 13.98 16.23
CA ALA A 491 -25.21 13.86 17.31
C ALA A 491 -24.72 15.24 17.78
N PRO A 492 -25.51 15.97 18.59
CA PRO A 492 -25.13 17.29 19.10
C PRO A 492 -23.78 17.29 19.84
N GLY A 493 -23.44 16.20 20.53
CA GLY A 493 -22.16 16.02 21.22
C GLY A 493 -20.95 16.05 20.29
N ARG A 494 -21.06 15.60 19.03
CA ARG A 494 -19.95 15.56 18.06
C ARG A 494 -19.51 16.96 17.63
N VAL A 495 -20.44 17.90 17.50
CA VAL A 495 -20.17 19.27 17.02
C VAL A 495 -20.12 20.28 18.18
N GLY A 496 -21.01 20.13 19.16
CA GLY A 496 -21.13 21.05 20.29
C GLY A 496 -20.12 20.82 21.41
N GLN A 497 -19.79 19.56 21.71
CA GLN A 497 -18.83 19.17 22.76
C GLN A 497 -17.60 18.45 22.21
N PHE A 498 -17.49 18.33 20.89
CA PHE A 498 -16.40 17.64 20.20
C PHE A 498 -16.14 16.20 20.70
N GLN A 499 -17.21 15.45 20.93
CA GLN A 499 -17.10 14.03 21.28
C GLN A 499 -16.76 13.21 20.02
N ARG A 500 -15.52 12.70 19.94
CA ARG A 500 -15.13 11.74 18.90
C ARG A 500 -15.87 10.43 19.07
N LEU A 501 -16.32 9.86 17.95
CA LEU A 501 -16.75 8.47 17.93
C LEU A 501 -15.51 7.60 18.12
N VAL A 502 -15.49 6.82 19.18
CA VAL A 502 -14.47 5.79 19.40
C VAL A 502 -15.07 4.47 18.91
N PRO A 503 -14.35 3.68 18.09
CA PRO A 503 -14.84 2.37 17.66
C PRO A 503 -15.16 1.49 18.87
N GLN A 504 -16.31 0.80 18.83
CA GLN A 504 -16.66 -0.13 19.90
C GLN A 504 -15.64 -1.28 19.93
N PRO A 505 -15.11 -1.67 21.10
CA PRO A 505 -14.20 -2.80 21.18
C PRO A 505 -14.91 -4.07 20.67
N GLY A 506 -14.34 -4.75 19.67
CA GLY A 506 -14.88 -6.03 19.18
C GLY A 506 -15.00 -7.09 20.30
N LEU A 507 -15.82 -8.11 20.10
CA LEU A 507 -16.15 -9.15 21.10
C LEU A 507 -14.93 -9.73 21.86
N PHE A 508 -13.80 -9.94 21.18
CA PHE A 508 -12.55 -10.39 21.81
C PHE A 508 -11.88 -9.30 22.67
N ALA A 509 -11.90 -8.05 22.23
CA ALA A 509 -11.39 -6.92 23.01
C ALA A 509 -12.30 -6.61 24.23
N GLY A 510 -13.61 -6.83 24.10
CA GLY A 510 -14.57 -6.79 25.20
C GLY A 510 -14.34 -7.90 26.23
N ALA A 511 -14.06 -9.13 25.79
CA ALA A 511 -13.77 -10.25 26.67
C ALA A 511 -12.43 -10.10 27.41
N ILE A 512 -11.37 -9.62 26.74
CA ILE A 512 -10.06 -9.33 27.38
C ILE A 512 -10.18 -8.11 28.30
N GLY A 513 -10.95 -7.09 27.91
CA GLY A 513 -11.27 -5.93 28.74
C GLY A 513 -12.06 -6.30 30.01
N ALA A 514 -12.94 -7.29 29.92
CA ALA A 514 -13.70 -7.81 31.06
C ALA A 514 -12.83 -8.65 32.03
N MET A 515 -11.78 -9.32 31.53
CA MET A 515 -10.88 -10.14 32.36
C MET A 515 -9.73 -9.33 32.99
N SER A 516 -9.19 -8.32 32.29
CA SER A 516 -8.19 -7.40 32.84
C SER A 516 -8.13 -6.09 32.04
N PRO A 517 -8.75 -5.00 32.52
CA PRO A 517 -8.78 -3.71 31.82
C PRO A 517 -7.39 -3.12 31.54
N THR A 518 -6.45 -3.30 32.47
CA THR A 518 -5.10 -2.73 32.38
C THR A 518 -4.23 -3.43 31.33
N LEU A 519 -4.29 -4.76 31.24
CA LEU A 519 -3.57 -5.52 30.21
C LEU A 519 -4.15 -5.23 28.81
N ALA A 520 -5.47 -5.13 28.69
CA ALA A 520 -6.13 -4.77 27.44
C ALA A 520 -5.70 -3.37 26.96
N GLN A 521 -5.67 -2.40 27.88
CA GLN A 521 -5.19 -1.04 27.61
C GLN A 521 -3.70 -1.03 27.23
N ASN A 522 -2.85 -1.76 27.94
CA ASN A 522 -1.42 -1.84 27.64
C ASN A 522 -1.13 -2.50 26.28
N ILE A 523 -1.82 -3.59 25.94
CA ILE A 523 -1.69 -4.25 24.64
C ILE A 523 -2.19 -3.33 23.53
N ARG A 524 -3.32 -2.64 23.74
CA ARG A 524 -3.86 -1.69 22.77
C ARG A 524 -2.91 -0.52 22.55
N ALA A 525 -2.45 0.13 23.62
CA ALA A 525 -1.49 1.23 23.53
C ALA A 525 -0.17 0.80 22.88
N ALA A 526 0.32 -0.42 23.17
CA ALA A 526 1.50 -0.97 22.51
C ALA A 526 1.25 -1.21 21.02
N TRP A 527 0.11 -1.78 20.64
CA TRP A 527 -0.26 -1.99 19.24
C TRP A 527 -0.41 -0.67 18.48
N GLU A 528 -1.07 0.32 19.09
CA GLU A 528 -1.22 1.67 18.54
C GLU A 528 0.13 2.35 18.36
N ALA A 529 1.03 2.27 19.35
CA ALA A 529 2.38 2.81 19.25
C ALA A 529 3.18 2.15 18.11
N VAL A 530 3.09 0.83 17.94
CA VAL A 530 3.76 0.09 16.86
C VAL A 530 3.17 0.46 15.50
N ASN A 531 1.84 0.52 15.39
CA ASN A 531 1.15 0.89 14.15
C ASN A 531 1.44 2.34 13.75
N ASN A 532 1.45 3.26 14.70
CA ASN A 532 1.87 4.64 14.48
C ASN A 532 3.34 4.72 14.07
N GLY A 533 4.23 3.97 14.72
CA GLY A 533 5.64 3.85 14.33
C GLY A 533 5.80 3.36 12.89
N TRP A 534 5.06 2.33 12.49
CA TRP A 534 5.01 1.82 11.12
C TRP A 534 4.55 2.89 10.12
N ASN A 535 3.45 3.58 10.43
CA ASN A 535 2.91 4.64 9.58
C ASN A 535 3.92 5.78 9.41
N GLN A 536 4.57 6.21 10.50
CA GLN A 536 5.52 7.32 10.46
C GLN A 536 6.84 6.95 9.77
N TRP A 537 7.40 5.77 10.05
CA TRP A 537 8.75 5.42 9.59
C TRP A 537 8.79 4.67 8.28
N VAL A 538 7.77 3.85 8.00
CA VAL A 538 7.74 3.01 6.80
C VAL A 538 6.84 3.62 5.75
N LEU A 539 5.61 3.92 6.11
CA LEU A 539 4.63 4.36 5.13
C LEU A 539 4.74 5.85 4.75
N ASN A 540 5.14 6.71 5.70
CA ASN A 540 5.39 8.14 5.49
C ASN A 540 6.88 8.43 5.22
N TYR A 541 7.62 7.45 4.72
CA TYR A 541 9.00 7.64 4.30
C TYR A 541 9.03 8.33 2.92
N THR A 542 9.10 9.67 2.94
CA THR A 542 9.05 10.52 1.74
C THR A 542 10.43 10.75 1.12
N GLN A 543 10.46 11.23 -0.13
CA GLN A 543 11.68 11.69 -0.79
C GLN A 543 12.44 12.73 0.05
N SER A 544 11.74 13.65 0.70
CA SER A 544 12.34 14.65 1.59
C SER A 544 13.06 14.02 2.78
N ARG A 545 12.52 12.92 3.34
CA ARG A 545 13.23 12.15 4.39
C ARG A 545 14.48 11.45 3.85
N GLN A 546 14.49 10.99 2.59
CA GLN A 546 15.68 10.42 1.94
C GLN A 546 16.77 11.49 1.77
N LEU A 547 16.40 12.68 1.28
CA LEU A 547 17.33 13.80 1.11
C LEU A 547 17.84 14.31 2.46
N ASN A 548 16.98 14.40 3.48
CA ASN A 548 17.40 14.75 4.84
C ASN A 548 18.36 13.71 5.44
N LEU A 549 18.20 12.42 5.12
CA LEU A 549 19.13 11.38 5.53
C LEU A 549 20.51 11.58 4.88
N LEU A 550 20.56 11.91 3.58
CA LEU A 550 21.82 12.30 2.92
C LEU A 550 22.42 13.57 3.54
N LYS A 551 21.58 14.55 3.89
CA LYS A 551 22.03 15.76 4.57
C LYS A 551 22.70 15.46 5.91
N ASN A 552 22.12 14.55 6.69
CA ASN A 552 22.69 14.09 7.96
C ASN A 552 24.00 13.31 7.80
N ILE A 553 24.24 12.73 6.62
CA ILE A 553 25.48 12.00 6.28
C ILE A 553 26.57 12.96 5.76
N GLY A 554 26.24 14.23 5.49
CA GLY A 554 27.21 15.27 5.12
C GLY A 554 27.00 15.91 3.74
N PHE A 555 25.89 15.65 3.06
CA PHE A 555 25.55 16.33 1.80
C PHE A 555 24.89 17.69 2.07
N GLU A 556 25.43 18.80 1.57
CA GLU A 556 24.89 20.13 1.87
C GLU A 556 23.56 20.42 1.16
N ALA A 557 23.47 20.07 -0.13
CA ALA A 557 22.28 20.23 -0.98
C ALA A 557 21.97 18.92 -1.73
N PRO A 558 21.52 17.87 -1.01
CA PRO A 558 21.34 16.55 -1.60
C PRO A 558 20.26 16.56 -2.69
N SER A 559 20.59 15.95 -3.82
CA SER A 559 19.75 15.81 -5.00
C SER A 559 19.42 14.34 -5.28
N LEU A 560 18.52 14.11 -6.25
CA LEU A 560 18.27 12.76 -6.76
C LEU A 560 19.51 12.15 -7.45
N GLU A 561 20.39 12.99 -8.00
CA GLU A 561 21.63 12.55 -8.63
C GLU A 561 22.61 12.00 -7.57
N ASP A 562 22.73 12.67 -6.43
CA ASP A 562 23.54 12.21 -5.30
C ASP A 562 23.08 10.86 -4.77
N LEU A 563 21.77 10.67 -4.69
CA LEU A 563 21.17 9.40 -4.30
C LEU A 563 21.51 8.27 -5.29
N ALA A 564 21.52 8.57 -6.59
CA ALA A 564 21.95 7.63 -7.62
C ALA A 564 23.46 7.30 -7.51
N TYR A 565 24.31 8.30 -7.22
CA TYR A 565 25.73 8.06 -6.98
C TYR A 565 25.97 7.20 -5.74
N VAL A 566 25.27 7.44 -4.63
CA VAL A 566 25.37 6.62 -3.42
C VAL A 566 24.97 5.17 -3.71
N LEU A 567 23.87 4.95 -4.44
CA LEU A 567 23.47 3.61 -4.86
C LEU A 567 24.52 2.94 -5.76
N LEU A 568 25.11 3.69 -6.70
CA LEU A 568 26.18 3.19 -7.56
C LEU A 568 27.42 2.80 -6.74
N TYR A 569 27.84 3.64 -5.80
CA TYR A 569 28.97 3.34 -4.92
C TYR A 569 28.70 2.13 -4.02
N LEU A 570 27.49 2.00 -3.50
CA LEU A 570 27.08 0.81 -2.74
C LEU A 570 27.11 -0.46 -3.61
N LEU A 571 26.61 -0.39 -4.85
CA LEU A 571 26.61 -1.52 -5.78
C LEU A 571 28.04 -1.93 -6.15
N VAL A 572 28.90 -0.96 -6.47
CA VAL A 572 30.32 -1.19 -6.78
C VAL A 572 31.03 -1.76 -5.56
N GLY A 573 30.83 -1.19 -4.38
CA GLY A 573 31.41 -1.65 -3.12
C GLY A 573 30.99 -3.08 -2.78
N ALA A 574 29.71 -3.41 -2.89
CA ALA A 574 29.20 -4.76 -2.69
C ALA A 574 29.77 -5.75 -3.71
N SER A 575 29.88 -5.35 -4.98
CA SER A 575 30.47 -6.18 -6.04
C SER A 575 31.96 -6.43 -5.81
N LEU A 576 32.72 -5.42 -5.39
CA LEU A 576 34.13 -5.54 -5.04
C LEU A 576 34.32 -6.41 -3.79
N ALA A 577 33.47 -6.26 -2.78
CA ALA A 577 33.49 -7.12 -1.59
C ALA A 577 33.18 -8.57 -1.95
N GLY A 578 32.19 -8.82 -2.82
CA GLY A 578 31.90 -10.16 -3.35
C GLY A 578 33.06 -10.72 -4.18
N ALA A 579 33.71 -9.91 -5.01
CA ALA A 579 34.91 -10.30 -5.75
C ALA A 579 36.09 -10.62 -4.81
N ALA A 580 36.32 -9.80 -3.80
CA ALA A 580 37.35 -10.05 -2.79
C ALA A 580 37.05 -11.31 -1.97
N TRP A 581 35.79 -11.53 -1.59
CA TRP A 581 35.35 -12.73 -0.89
C TRP A 581 35.56 -13.98 -1.74
N THR A 582 35.15 -13.95 -3.00
CA THR A 582 35.34 -15.09 -3.92
C THR A 582 36.81 -15.36 -4.21
N LEU A 583 37.66 -14.32 -4.31
CA LEU A 583 39.12 -14.47 -4.41
C LEU A 583 39.73 -15.05 -3.12
N TRP A 584 39.25 -14.62 -1.95
CA TRP A 584 39.66 -15.15 -0.66
C TRP A 584 39.24 -16.62 -0.48
N GLU A 585 38.03 -16.98 -0.88
CA GLU A 585 37.52 -18.35 -0.88
C GLU A 585 38.27 -19.24 -1.88
N ARG A 586 38.66 -18.71 -3.05
CA ARG A 586 39.61 -19.36 -3.98
C ARG A 586 40.96 -19.65 -3.32
N SER A 587 41.42 -18.80 -2.41
CA SER A 587 42.67 -19.03 -1.66
C SER A 587 42.54 -20.11 -0.58
N ARG A 588 41.31 -20.38 -0.09
CA ARG A 588 40.95 -21.47 0.83
C ARG A 588 40.70 -22.82 0.15
N HIS A 589 40.74 -22.90 -1.18
CA HIS A 589 40.71 -24.20 -1.86
C HIS A 589 41.88 -25.08 -1.42
N ASP A 590 41.60 -26.38 -1.29
CA ASP A 590 42.55 -27.41 -0.88
C ASP A 590 43.92 -27.15 -1.54
N PRO A 591 45.00 -26.92 -0.75
CA PRO A 591 46.34 -26.68 -1.28
C PRO A 591 46.78 -27.72 -2.32
N TRP A 592 46.27 -28.95 -2.22
CA TRP A 592 46.49 -30.03 -3.18
C TRP A 592 45.85 -29.75 -4.54
N LEU A 593 44.57 -29.35 -4.56
CA LEU A 593 43.84 -29.03 -5.80
C LEU A 593 44.43 -27.81 -6.51
N ARG A 594 44.93 -26.82 -5.76
CA ARG A 594 45.62 -25.67 -6.35
C ARG A 594 46.90 -26.09 -7.08
N LEU A 595 47.66 -27.01 -6.50
CA LEU A 595 48.91 -27.51 -7.10
C LEU A 595 48.62 -28.33 -8.37
N LEU A 596 47.57 -29.15 -8.35
CA LEU A 596 47.08 -29.90 -9.52
C LEU A 596 46.61 -28.95 -10.65
N GLY A 597 45.86 -27.89 -10.31
CA GLY A 597 45.41 -26.89 -11.27
C GLY A 597 46.57 -26.12 -11.92
N GLN A 598 47.62 -25.78 -11.15
CA GLN A 598 48.83 -25.16 -11.68
C GLN A 598 49.59 -26.10 -12.64
N ALA A 599 49.67 -27.39 -12.32
CA ALA A 599 50.26 -28.40 -13.20
C ALA A 599 49.49 -28.51 -14.52
N ARG A 600 48.16 -28.55 -14.46
CA ARG A 600 47.30 -28.57 -15.65
C ARG A 600 47.51 -27.33 -16.52
N ALA A 601 47.57 -26.14 -15.92
CA ALA A 601 47.80 -24.90 -16.66
C ALA A 601 49.17 -24.88 -17.36
N ARG A 602 50.22 -25.46 -16.75
CA ARG A 602 51.53 -25.59 -17.40
C ARG A 602 51.54 -26.60 -18.54
N LEU A 603 50.87 -27.74 -18.39
CA LEU A 603 50.69 -28.71 -19.48
C LEU A 603 49.88 -28.12 -20.64
N ALA A 604 48.85 -27.32 -20.35
CA ALA A 604 48.09 -26.60 -21.37
C ALA A 604 48.96 -25.61 -22.15
N LYS A 605 49.86 -24.88 -21.47
CA LYS A 605 50.85 -24.00 -22.12
C LYS A 605 51.87 -24.77 -22.98
N ALA A 606 52.16 -26.02 -22.64
CA ALA A 606 53.00 -26.90 -23.43
C ALA A 606 52.26 -27.54 -24.62
N GLY A 607 50.97 -27.25 -24.80
CA GLY A 607 50.15 -27.77 -25.91
C GLY A 607 49.33 -29.01 -25.59
N LEU A 608 49.19 -29.40 -24.31
CA LEU A 608 48.36 -30.53 -23.87
C LEU A 608 47.10 -30.03 -23.13
N GLN A 609 45.99 -29.95 -23.86
CA GLN A 609 44.67 -29.63 -23.32
C GLN A 609 44.06 -30.86 -22.63
N LEU A 610 43.65 -30.72 -21.36
CA LEU A 610 43.12 -31.80 -20.53
C LEU A 610 41.77 -31.40 -19.92
N PRO A 611 40.79 -32.33 -19.81
CA PRO A 611 39.52 -32.06 -19.15
C PRO A 611 39.69 -31.61 -17.70
N ASP A 612 38.77 -30.77 -17.21
CA ASP A 612 38.86 -30.24 -15.86
C ASP A 612 38.73 -31.28 -14.74
N THR A 613 38.18 -32.44 -15.07
CA THR A 613 37.98 -33.59 -14.19
C THR A 613 39.12 -34.61 -14.28
N ALA A 614 40.18 -34.36 -15.06
CA ALA A 614 41.26 -35.32 -15.25
C ALA A 614 42.06 -35.53 -13.93
N PRO A 615 42.14 -36.76 -13.40
CA PRO A 615 42.95 -37.08 -12.23
C PRO A 615 44.46 -37.02 -12.58
N PRO A 616 45.35 -36.89 -11.58
CA PRO A 616 46.79 -36.74 -11.82
C PRO A 616 47.39 -37.87 -12.67
N ARG A 617 46.92 -39.11 -12.49
CA ARG A 617 47.35 -40.27 -13.29
C ARG A 617 47.00 -40.14 -14.78
N GLN A 618 45.80 -39.66 -15.09
CA GLN A 618 45.39 -39.42 -16.47
C GLN A 618 46.22 -38.28 -17.09
N MET A 619 46.52 -37.24 -16.31
CA MET A 619 47.40 -36.15 -16.75
C MET A 619 48.83 -36.67 -17.00
N ALA A 620 49.33 -37.59 -16.16
CA ALA A 620 50.64 -38.20 -16.29
C ALA A 620 50.75 -39.06 -17.57
N GLN A 621 49.75 -39.90 -17.82
CA GLN A 621 49.65 -40.72 -19.04
C GLN A 621 49.57 -39.87 -20.30
N ALA A 622 48.77 -38.79 -20.29
CA ALA A 622 48.64 -37.90 -21.43
C ALA A 622 49.93 -37.09 -21.69
N ALA A 623 50.64 -36.68 -20.63
CA ALA A 623 51.94 -36.02 -20.77
C ALA A 623 53.00 -36.97 -21.35
N ASP A 624 53.04 -38.22 -20.89
CA ASP A 624 53.95 -39.25 -21.38
C ASP A 624 53.67 -39.58 -22.87
N ALA A 625 52.39 -39.74 -23.23
CA ALA A 625 51.99 -40.02 -24.60
C ALA A 625 52.32 -38.88 -25.59
N ARG A 626 52.32 -37.62 -25.13
CA ARG A 626 52.55 -36.45 -25.98
C ARG A 626 54.02 -36.06 -26.08
N PHE A 627 54.76 -36.10 -24.97
CA PHE A 627 56.12 -35.55 -24.89
C PHE A 627 57.20 -36.62 -24.66
N GLY A 628 56.81 -37.89 -24.45
CA GLY A 628 57.74 -39.00 -24.28
C GLY A 628 58.73 -38.78 -23.12
N PRO A 629 60.03 -39.11 -23.29
CA PRO A 629 61.04 -38.96 -22.23
C PRO A 629 61.13 -37.54 -21.64
N ALA A 630 60.77 -36.52 -22.41
CA ALA A 630 60.79 -35.12 -21.94
C ALA A 630 59.73 -34.82 -20.87
N ALA A 631 58.70 -35.65 -20.71
CA ALA A 631 57.69 -35.52 -19.65
C ALA A 631 57.95 -36.40 -18.42
N GLN A 632 59.04 -37.17 -18.37
CA GLN A 632 59.31 -38.12 -17.28
C GLN A 632 59.27 -37.45 -15.89
N SER A 633 59.92 -36.29 -15.75
CA SER A 633 59.92 -35.49 -14.52
C SER A 633 58.51 -35.09 -14.05
N VAL A 634 57.66 -34.67 -14.99
CA VAL A 634 56.27 -34.24 -14.71
C VAL A 634 55.37 -35.44 -14.42
N ARG A 635 55.55 -36.54 -15.15
CA ARG A 635 54.85 -37.81 -14.95
C ARG A 635 55.09 -38.34 -13.54
N ASP A 636 56.35 -38.44 -13.13
CA ASP A 636 56.73 -38.97 -11.83
C ASP A 636 56.20 -38.08 -10.70
N TRP A 637 56.26 -36.75 -10.87
CA TRP A 637 55.69 -35.81 -9.92
C TRP A 637 54.16 -35.89 -9.81
N LEU A 638 53.43 -36.05 -10.92
CA LEU A 638 51.97 -36.21 -10.90
C LEU A 638 51.54 -37.49 -10.18
N LEU A 639 52.31 -38.58 -10.33
CA LEU A 639 52.09 -39.83 -9.61
C LEU A 639 52.40 -39.70 -8.12
N LYS A 640 53.47 -38.98 -7.74
CA LYS A 640 53.73 -38.64 -6.33
C LYS A 640 52.61 -37.79 -5.74
N LEU A 641 52.06 -36.84 -6.49
CA LEU A 641 50.94 -36.01 -6.06
C LEU A 641 49.67 -36.82 -5.83
N GLU A 642 49.38 -37.79 -6.71
CA GLU A 642 48.29 -38.76 -6.51
C GLU A 642 48.51 -39.61 -5.25
N ALA A 643 49.70 -40.19 -5.12
CA ALA A 643 50.06 -41.02 -3.97
C ALA A 643 49.89 -40.24 -2.66
N GLN A 644 50.31 -38.97 -2.60
CA GLN A 644 50.17 -38.11 -1.42
C GLN A 644 48.73 -37.99 -0.91
N ARG A 645 47.73 -38.09 -1.80
CA ARG A 645 46.32 -37.93 -1.45
C ARG A 645 45.59 -39.25 -1.17
N TYR A 646 46.00 -40.33 -1.85
CA TYR A 646 45.23 -41.58 -1.89
C TYR A 646 45.97 -42.80 -1.33
N ALA A 647 47.29 -42.73 -1.09
CA ALA A 647 48.04 -43.85 -0.54
C ALA A 647 47.91 -43.91 1.00
N PRO A 648 47.89 -45.10 1.63
CA PRO A 648 47.75 -45.27 3.08
C PRO A 648 48.97 -44.74 3.88
N ALA A 649 50.15 -44.74 3.27
CA ALA A 649 51.39 -44.22 3.82
C ALA A 649 52.12 -43.45 2.72
N THR A 650 52.43 -42.19 2.97
CA THR A 650 53.01 -41.28 1.99
C THR A 650 54.32 -40.70 2.49
N PRO A 651 55.44 -40.89 1.77
CA PRO A 651 56.75 -40.40 2.20
C PRO A 651 56.91 -38.88 2.01
N ASP A 652 56.22 -38.27 1.05
CA ASP A 652 56.40 -36.87 0.68
C ASP A 652 55.26 -35.98 1.21
N SER A 653 55.64 -34.92 1.93
CA SER A 653 54.69 -33.89 2.35
C SER A 653 54.27 -32.99 1.16
N LEU A 654 53.09 -32.38 1.25
CA LEU A 654 52.60 -31.47 0.21
C LEU A 654 53.52 -30.24 0.01
N SER A 655 54.22 -29.80 1.06
CA SER A 655 55.23 -28.74 0.94
C SER A 655 56.47 -29.19 0.16
N THR A 656 56.89 -30.46 0.31
CA THR A 656 57.97 -31.08 -0.49
C THR A 656 57.59 -31.08 -1.98
N LEU A 657 56.39 -31.58 -2.31
CA LEU A 657 55.90 -31.61 -3.70
C LEU A 657 55.76 -30.21 -4.31
N ARG A 658 55.42 -29.21 -3.50
CA ARG A 658 55.36 -27.81 -3.93
C ARG A 658 56.74 -27.22 -4.21
N ALA A 659 57.77 -27.63 -3.46
CA ALA A 659 59.15 -27.24 -3.72
C ALA A 659 59.68 -27.91 -4.99
N GLU A 660 59.41 -29.22 -5.18
CA GLU A 660 59.73 -29.96 -6.40
C GLU A 660 59.07 -29.33 -7.64
N PHE A 661 57.80 -28.95 -7.53
CA PHE A 661 57.04 -28.33 -8.64
C PHE A 661 57.74 -27.11 -9.26
N ARG A 662 58.42 -26.30 -8.44
CA ARG A 662 59.15 -25.11 -8.90
C ARG A 662 60.43 -25.45 -9.67
N ARG A 663 60.99 -26.63 -9.44
CA ARG A 663 62.25 -27.12 -10.02
C ARG A 663 62.04 -28.12 -11.16
N LEU A 664 60.81 -28.56 -11.40
CA LEU A 664 60.48 -29.46 -12.50
C LEU A 664 60.84 -28.85 -13.86
N ALA A 665 61.55 -29.62 -14.67
CA ALA A 665 61.66 -29.36 -16.10
C ALA A 665 60.31 -29.67 -16.76
N TRP A 666 59.62 -28.63 -17.22
CA TRP A 666 58.35 -28.77 -17.95
C TRP A 666 58.65 -28.99 -19.43
N PRO A 667 57.91 -29.89 -20.10
CA PRO A 667 58.06 -30.07 -21.54
C PRO A 667 57.78 -28.75 -22.26
N ALA A 668 58.66 -28.36 -23.19
CA ALA A 668 58.49 -27.16 -23.99
C ALA A 668 57.55 -27.43 -25.17
N ALA A 669 56.78 -26.43 -25.58
CA ALA A 669 56.02 -26.49 -26.82
C ALA A 669 57.02 -26.58 -27.98
N ASN A 670 56.97 -27.66 -28.76
CA ASN A 670 57.78 -27.79 -29.96
C ASN A 670 57.26 -26.75 -30.99
N PRO A 671 58.06 -25.75 -31.44
CA PRO A 671 57.56 -24.70 -32.33
C PRO A 671 57.38 -25.16 -33.79
N ARG A 672 57.41 -26.47 -34.06
CA ARG A 672 57.13 -27.06 -35.37
C ARG A 672 56.30 -28.32 -35.19
N GLY A 673 55.01 -28.20 -35.51
CA GLY A 673 54.01 -29.26 -35.47
C GLY A 673 52.67 -28.69 -35.82
#